data_AF-A0A521NEN9-F1
#
_entry.id   AF-A0A521NEN9-F1
#
_cell.length_a   1.000
_cell.length_b   1.000
_cell.length_c   1.000
_cell.angle_alpha   90.00
_cell.angle_beta   90.00
_cell.angle_gamma   90.00
#
_symmetry.space_group_name_H-M   'P 1'
#
loop_
_entity.id
_entity.type
_entity.pdbx_description
1 polymer ?
#
loop_
_entity_poly.entity_id
_entity_poly.type
_entity_poly.pdbx_seq_one_letter_code
_entity_poly.pdbx_strand_id
1 'polypeptide(L)'
;MTTPAAAAPSSPADSHEANAHANQFALLGQRRFAPFFWTQFAGAANDNLFKFAFTVMVTYQLQLSWMQPSMAGLVIGALFILPFLLFSATAGQLTDKFDKTKMIRFVKNLEIAIMLIAAWGFVRADAVILLGCVFLMGLHSTLFGPVKFAYLPQVLDARELTGGNGMVEMGTFVAILLGQVAGGLLVAVPQIGHLSVAIACVAVALIGRAVAQAIPPAPATDPGLVVNWNPVSETWRNLKLAHENIVVFRSLLGISWMWFFGAVFLSQFPSFAKEVLHGNEQVASLLLVVFSIGIGVGSLLCETLSRRQVEIGLVPLGAIGMSVFAIDLYFAARGLPAVPEMGLGAFLRQSAHWRVMADLALLSLFAGLYSVPMYALIQLRSQPTHRARIIAANNILNALFMIGSSVIAGALLGAGFTIPQIFLFTGIANAVVAFYIFMLVPEYLLRFVAWVLSRFVYRFDIKGDEHIPVEGPAVLVCNHVSFIDAVLLMAASPRPIRFIMDHRIFKVPVLGWLFKLAKAIPIAPQKEDPAAYEAAFAKALGVLREGDLLAIFPEGAITRDGALQPFKGGVMKIVDSARAEGLEPPVIPMALTNLWGSFFSRIELRGGEPVAMVKPFRRGFFSRVGLNVGAPVAPAEVRPELLQQRVGGLLNP
;
A
#
# COMPACT_ATOMS: atom_id res chain seq x y z
N MET A 1 -61.05 -19.94 -6.86
CA MET A 1 -60.35 -18.90 -6.10
C MET A 1 -59.10 -19.53 -5.51
N THR A 2 -57.97 -19.37 -6.21
CA THR A 2 -56.68 -19.98 -5.90
C THR A 2 -55.85 -19.00 -5.06
N THR A 3 -55.47 -19.43 -3.85
CA THR A 3 -54.53 -18.78 -2.95
C THR A 3 -53.13 -18.69 -3.59
N PRO A 4 -52.41 -17.56 -3.47
CA PRO A 4 -51.08 -17.41 -4.05
C PRO A 4 -50.03 -18.13 -3.19
N ALA A 5 -49.13 -18.85 -3.88
CA ALA A 5 -47.99 -19.54 -3.28
C ALA A 5 -46.97 -18.53 -2.74
N ALA A 6 -46.50 -18.77 -1.51
CA ALA A 6 -45.42 -18.01 -0.90
C ALA A 6 -44.10 -18.29 -1.63
N ALA A 7 -43.42 -17.23 -2.07
CA ALA A 7 -42.08 -17.31 -2.63
C ALA A 7 -41.08 -17.74 -1.56
N ALA A 8 -40.27 -18.76 -1.87
CA ALA A 8 -39.18 -19.22 -1.02
C ALA A 8 -38.09 -18.12 -0.89
N PRO A 9 -37.43 -17.99 0.27
CA PRO A 9 -36.31 -17.06 0.42
C PRO A 9 -35.14 -17.51 -0.45
N SER A 10 -34.65 -16.60 -1.29
CA SER A 10 -33.44 -16.77 -2.10
C SER A 10 -32.25 -17.12 -1.21
N SER A 11 -31.45 -18.10 -1.64
CA SER A 11 -30.26 -18.55 -0.95
C SER A 11 -29.18 -17.45 -0.91
N PRO A 12 -28.25 -17.44 0.07
CA PRO A 12 -27.14 -16.47 0.09
C PRO A 12 -26.16 -16.63 -1.08
N ALA A 13 -26.25 -17.74 -1.83
CA ALA A 13 -25.38 -18.03 -2.96
C ALA A 13 -25.72 -17.17 -4.19
N ASP A 14 -26.98 -16.78 -4.37
CA ASP A 14 -27.45 -16.10 -5.59
C ASP A 14 -27.04 -14.61 -5.66
N SER A 15 -26.53 -14.02 -4.56
CA SER A 15 -25.99 -12.65 -4.56
C SER A 15 -24.49 -12.57 -4.89
N HIS A 16 -23.78 -13.70 -4.96
CA HIS A 16 -22.34 -13.73 -5.23
C HIS A 16 -21.99 -13.78 -6.72
N GLU A 17 -22.91 -14.15 -7.61
CA GLU A 17 -22.64 -14.22 -9.05
C GLU A 17 -22.70 -12.86 -9.79
N ALA A 18 -23.27 -11.81 -9.19
CA ALA A 18 -23.49 -10.54 -9.88
C ALA A 18 -22.35 -9.49 -9.76
N ASN A 19 -21.26 -9.78 -9.03
CA ASN A 19 -20.14 -8.83 -8.83
C ASN A 19 -18.78 -9.39 -9.29
N ALA A 20 -18.78 -10.26 -10.31
CA ALA A 20 -17.56 -10.60 -11.01
C ALA A 20 -17.00 -9.32 -11.70
N HIS A 21 -15.97 -8.74 -11.09
CA HIS A 21 -15.06 -7.74 -11.67
C HIS A 21 -15.38 -6.23 -11.54
N ALA A 22 -16.03 -5.76 -10.47
CA ALA A 22 -16.21 -4.32 -10.25
C ALA A 22 -14.87 -3.53 -10.06
N ASN A 23 -14.70 -2.42 -10.78
CA ASN A 23 -13.58 -1.45 -10.72
C ASN A 23 -13.51 -0.76 -9.33
N GLN A 24 -12.37 -0.28 -8.80
CA GLN A 24 -12.32 0.45 -7.50
C GLN A 24 -13.34 1.58 -7.39
N PHE A 25 -13.66 2.27 -8.49
CA PHE A 25 -14.67 3.32 -8.50
C PHE A 25 -16.09 2.80 -8.20
N ALA A 26 -16.37 1.51 -8.45
CA ALA A 26 -17.63 0.89 -8.09
C ALA A 26 -17.84 0.86 -6.57
N LEU A 27 -16.76 0.86 -5.76
CA LEU A 27 -16.87 0.97 -4.31
C LEU A 27 -17.57 2.28 -3.88
N LEU A 28 -17.44 3.36 -4.66
CA LEU A 28 -18.15 4.63 -4.41
C LEU A 28 -19.67 4.54 -4.61
N GLY A 29 -20.18 3.48 -5.23
CA GLY A 29 -21.61 3.19 -5.32
C GLY A 29 -22.11 2.27 -4.21
N GLN A 30 -21.21 1.63 -3.46
CA GLN A 30 -21.58 0.60 -2.48
C GLN A 30 -21.89 1.19 -1.11
N ARG A 31 -23.01 0.80 -0.51
CA ARG A 31 -23.43 1.24 0.84
C ARG A 31 -22.40 0.96 1.94
N ARG A 32 -21.59 -0.08 1.79
CA ARG A 32 -20.54 -0.45 2.76
C ARG A 32 -19.31 0.46 2.74
N PHE A 33 -19.07 1.16 1.63
CA PHE A 33 -17.85 1.97 1.43
C PHE A 33 -18.12 3.45 1.17
N ALA A 34 -19.10 3.79 0.34
CA ALA A 34 -19.33 5.18 -0.09
C ALA A 34 -19.61 6.16 1.07
N PRO A 35 -20.49 5.86 2.04
CA PRO A 35 -20.71 6.77 3.18
C PRO A 35 -19.45 6.98 4.02
N PHE A 36 -18.64 5.94 4.19
CA PHE A 36 -17.37 6.01 4.89
C PHE A 36 -16.36 6.88 4.14
N PHE A 37 -16.20 6.66 2.82
CA PHE A 37 -15.33 7.46 1.96
C PHE A 37 -15.68 8.94 2.04
N TRP A 38 -16.94 9.31 1.84
CA TRP A 38 -17.37 10.71 1.86
C TRP A 38 -17.29 11.35 3.25
N THR A 39 -17.51 10.57 4.32
CA THR A 39 -17.28 11.05 5.70
C THR A 39 -15.82 11.42 5.93
N GLN A 40 -14.90 10.56 5.50
CA GLN A 40 -13.46 10.76 5.60
C GLN A 40 -12.97 11.89 4.68
N PHE A 41 -13.52 11.98 3.48
CA PHE A 41 -13.23 13.06 2.52
C PHE A 41 -13.64 14.42 3.10
N ALA A 42 -14.88 14.52 3.63
CA ALA A 42 -15.37 15.75 4.24
C ALA A 42 -14.52 16.16 5.45
N GLY A 43 -14.15 15.21 6.31
CA GLY A 43 -13.25 15.50 7.45
C GLY A 43 -11.89 16.02 6.98
N ALA A 44 -11.23 15.32 6.05
CA ALA A 44 -9.93 15.75 5.53
C ALA A 44 -9.99 17.13 4.82
N ALA A 45 -11.07 17.41 4.09
CA ALA A 45 -11.28 18.70 3.45
C ALA A 45 -11.46 19.81 4.50
N ASN A 46 -12.24 19.55 5.55
CA ASN A 46 -12.51 20.52 6.60
C ASN A 46 -11.28 20.86 7.42
N ASP A 47 -10.50 19.85 7.84
CA ASP A 47 -9.23 20.02 8.55
C ASP A 47 -8.30 20.98 7.79
N ASN A 48 -8.20 20.80 6.47
CA ASN A 48 -7.30 21.58 5.64
C ASN A 48 -7.87 22.95 5.27
N LEU A 49 -9.19 23.07 5.09
CA LEU A 49 -9.86 24.36 4.93
C LEU A 49 -9.61 25.24 6.15
N PHE A 50 -9.91 24.73 7.34
CA PHE A 50 -9.68 25.41 8.61
C PHE A 50 -8.21 25.81 8.79
N LYS A 51 -7.31 24.82 8.73
CA LYS A 51 -5.88 25.01 9.03
C LYS A 51 -5.22 25.97 8.05
N PHE A 52 -5.51 25.84 6.76
CA PHE A 52 -4.90 26.68 5.74
C PHE A 52 -5.44 28.11 5.79
N ALA A 53 -6.76 28.29 5.93
CA ALA A 53 -7.35 29.61 6.13
C ALA A 53 -6.75 30.32 7.36
N PHE A 54 -6.60 29.60 8.48
CA PHE A 54 -5.99 30.15 9.69
C PHE A 54 -4.51 30.51 9.47
N THR A 55 -3.76 29.65 8.78
CA THR A 55 -2.34 29.93 8.45
C THR A 55 -2.21 31.20 7.62
N VAL A 56 -3.01 31.34 6.56
CA VAL A 56 -3.04 32.55 5.72
C VAL A 56 -3.45 33.79 6.52
N MET A 57 -4.47 33.68 7.38
CA MET A 57 -4.91 34.77 8.25
C MET A 57 -3.79 35.28 9.15
N VAL A 58 -3.08 34.40 9.87
CA VAL A 58 -1.96 34.79 10.75
C VAL A 58 -0.77 35.34 9.94
N THR A 59 -0.56 34.81 8.74
CA THR A 59 0.60 35.21 7.93
C THR A 59 0.41 36.60 7.32
N TYR A 60 -0.80 36.94 6.88
CA TYR A 60 -1.04 38.13 6.05
C TYR A 60 -1.99 39.17 6.66
N GLN A 61 -2.90 38.76 7.54
CA GLN A 61 -3.99 39.63 8.00
C GLN A 61 -3.91 39.96 9.51
N LEU A 62 -3.35 39.06 10.32
CA LEU A 62 -3.30 39.18 11.76
C LEU A 62 -1.85 39.24 12.24
N GLN A 63 -1.38 40.43 12.61
CA GLN A 63 -0.05 40.60 13.20
C GLN A 63 -0.05 40.21 14.67
N LEU A 64 0.60 39.10 15.01
CA LEU A 64 0.74 38.62 16.38
C LEU A 64 2.08 39.11 16.96
N SER A 65 2.05 39.76 18.13
CA SER A 65 3.26 40.25 18.80
C SER A 65 4.20 39.15 19.27
N TRP A 66 3.67 37.94 19.49
CA TRP A 66 4.37 36.79 20.06
C TRP A 66 4.68 35.68 19.03
N MET A 67 4.26 35.84 17.77
CA MET A 67 4.53 34.87 16.71
C MET A 67 4.89 35.59 15.41
N GLN A 68 6.08 35.29 14.87
CA GLN A 68 6.47 35.80 13.56
C GLN A 68 5.63 35.15 12.45
N PRO A 69 5.20 35.90 11.41
CA PRO A 69 4.42 35.35 10.29
C PRO A 69 5.07 34.14 9.60
N SER A 70 6.39 34.14 9.47
CA SER A 70 7.16 33.03 8.87
C SER A 70 7.06 31.72 9.66
N MET A 71 6.74 31.78 10.96
CA MET A 71 6.61 30.62 11.84
C MET A 71 5.18 30.06 11.88
N ALA A 72 4.19 30.79 11.35
CA ALA A 72 2.77 30.44 11.51
C ALA A 72 2.44 29.04 11.00
N GLY A 73 2.84 28.72 9.76
CA GLY A 73 2.61 27.39 9.17
C GLY A 73 3.29 26.26 9.95
N LEU A 74 4.50 26.50 10.47
CA LEU A 74 5.26 25.51 11.25
C LEU A 74 4.60 25.25 12.61
N VAL A 75 4.21 26.30 13.33
CA VAL A 75 3.57 26.18 14.65
C VAL A 75 2.20 25.51 14.53
N ILE A 76 1.38 25.95 13.58
CA ILE A 76 0.06 25.37 13.32
C ILE A 76 0.19 23.90 12.91
N GLY A 77 1.14 23.57 12.01
CA GLY A 77 1.40 22.20 11.58
C GLY A 77 1.86 21.30 12.72
N ALA A 78 2.82 21.77 13.54
CA ALA A 78 3.33 21.02 14.69
C ALA A 78 2.23 20.78 15.74
N LEU A 79 1.41 21.79 16.02
CA LEU A 79 0.32 21.69 16.99
C LEU A 79 -0.77 20.70 16.51
N PHE A 80 -1.01 20.62 15.20
CA PHE A 80 -1.92 19.63 14.61
C PHE A 80 -1.38 18.19 14.70
N ILE A 81 -0.07 18.00 14.58
CA ILE A 81 0.57 16.67 14.63
C ILE A 81 0.74 16.17 16.07
N LEU A 82 0.93 17.07 17.03
CA LEU A 82 1.21 16.73 18.43
C LEU A 82 0.23 15.70 19.05
N PRO A 83 -1.09 15.80 18.86
CA PRO A 83 -2.03 14.80 19.35
C PRO A 83 -1.78 13.37 18.86
N PHE A 84 -1.24 13.18 17.64
CA PHE A 84 -0.93 11.84 17.12
C PHE A 84 0.15 11.16 17.96
N LEU A 85 1.13 11.92 18.44
CA LEU A 85 2.17 11.41 19.34
C LEU A 85 1.62 11.08 20.73
N LEU A 86 0.71 11.92 21.24
CA LEU A 86 0.24 11.83 22.62
C LEU A 86 -0.90 10.82 22.84
N PHE A 87 -1.81 10.69 21.86
CA PHE A 87 -3.08 10.00 22.08
C PHE A 87 -3.34 8.84 21.11
N SER A 88 -2.49 8.60 20.11
CA SER A 88 -2.80 7.57 19.11
C SER A 88 -2.83 6.16 19.72
N ALA A 89 -1.95 5.85 20.68
CA ALA A 89 -1.96 4.56 21.38
C ALA A 89 -3.32 4.28 22.05
N THR A 90 -3.86 5.26 22.78
CA THR A 90 -5.18 5.20 23.41
C THR A 90 -6.30 5.13 22.35
N ALA A 91 -6.21 5.90 21.27
CA ALA A 91 -7.17 5.86 20.17
C ALA A 91 -7.28 4.46 19.52
N GLY A 92 -6.15 3.75 19.39
CA GLY A 92 -6.13 2.36 18.94
C GLY A 92 -6.92 1.44 19.86
N GLN A 93 -6.73 1.55 21.18
CA GLN A 93 -7.48 0.76 22.16
C GLN A 93 -8.98 1.06 22.12
N LEU A 94 -9.36 2.34 22.05
CA LEU A 94 -10.76 2.75 21.96
C LEU A 94 -11.44 2.21 20.70
N THR A 95 -10.71 2.14 19.59
CA THR A 95 -11.20 1.61 18.30
C THR A 95 -11.41 0.09 18.32
N ASP A 96 -10.54 -0.64 19.02
CA ASP A 96 -10.72 -2.09 19.18
C ASP A 96 -11.88 -2.39 20.14
N LYS A 97 -12.02 -1.60 21.21
CA LYS A 97 -13.02 -1.77 22.27
C LYS A 97 -14.45 -1.42 21.86
N PHE A 98 -14.63 -0.32 21.13
CA PHE A 98 -15.94 0.21 20.80
C PHE A 98 -16.35 -0.11 19.36
N ASP A 99 -17.65 -0.06 19.11
CA ASP A 99 -18.21 -0.15 17.77
C ASP A 99 -17.65 0.99 16.89
N LYS A 100 -17.11 0.63 15.73
CA LYS A 100 -16.38 1.56 14.85
C LYS A 100 -17.31 2.61 14.27
N THR A 101 -18.56 2.25 13.96
CA THR A 101 -19.57 3.18 13.46
C THR A 101 -19.99 4.19 14.51
N LYS A 102 -20.13 3.76 15.78
CA LYS A 102 -20.36 4.68 16.91
C LYS A 102 -19.17 5.62 17.11
N MET A 103 -17.94 5.11 17.00
CA MET A 103 -16.74 5.92 17.09
C MET A 103 -16.66 6.98 15.97
N ILE A 104 -16.93 6.60 14.72
CA ILE A 104 -16.98 7.54 13.58
C ILE A 104 -17.99 8.67 13.85
N ARG A 105 -19.19 8.34 14.31
CA ARG A 105 -20.24 9.33 14.60
C ARG A 105 -19.86 10.23 15.78
N PHE A 106 -19.22 9.68 16.81
CA PHE A 106 -18.71 10.44 17.94
C PHE A 106 -17.65 11.45 17.49
N VAL A 107 -16.68 10.99 16.70
CA VAL A 107 -15.62 11.84 16.15
C VAL A 107 -16.20 12.95 15.27
N LYS A 108 -17.19 12.66 14.41
CA LYS A 108 -17.88 13.70 13.63
C LYS A 108 -18.73 14.66 14.46
N ASN A 109 -19.27 14.24 15.62
CA ASN A 109 -19.91 15.17 16.56
C ASN A 109 -18.88 16.11 17.19
N LEU A 110 -17.72 15.57 17.56
CA LEU A 110 -16.61 16.35 18.10
C LEU A 110 -16.13 17.39 17.06
N GLU A 111 -16.05 17.02 15.77
CA GLU A 111 -15.73 17.96 14.70
C GLU A 111 -16.66 19.18 14.66
N ILE A 112 -17.99 18.97 14.75
CA ILE A 112 -18.96 20.07 14.76
C ILE A 112 -18.70 21.00 15.95
N ALA A 113 -18.49 20.44 17.14
CA ALA A 113 -18.20 21.24 18.32
C ALA A 113 -16.93 22.08 18.16
N ILE A 114 -15.85 21.48 17.63
CA ILE A 114 -14.60 22.20 17.37
C ILE A 114 -14.81 23.28 16.31
N MET A 115 -15.54 23.00 15.23
CA MET A 115 -15.82 23.98 14.17
C MET A 115 -16.71 25.13 14.64
N LEU A 116 -17.61 24.92 15.59
CA LEU A 116 -18.39 26.01 16.21
C LEU A 116 -17.49 26.93 17.05
N ILE A 117 -16.55 26.37 17.81
CA ILE A 117 -15.57 27.15 18.57
C ILE A 117 -14.62 27.89 17.61
N ALA A 118 -14.17 27.22 16.55
CA ALA A 118 -13.35 27.82 15.50
C ALA A 118 -14.08 28.95 14.77
N ALA A 119 -15.37 28.78 14.47
CA ALA A 119 -16.20 29.82 13.86
C ALA A 119 -16.23 31.07 14.75
N TRP A 120 -16.39 30.90 16.06
CA TRP A 120 -16.30 32.00 17.02
C TRP A 120 -14.90 32.63 17.04
N GLY A 121 -13.84 31.81 17.01
CA GLY A 121 -12.45 32.26 16.94
C GLY A 121 -12.14 33.10 15.69
N PHE A 122 -12.66 32.71 14.51
CA PHE A 122 -12.49 33.48 13.28
C PHE A 122 -13.23 34.81 13.33
N VAL A 123 -14.48 34.83 13.79
CA VAL A 123 -15.27 36.07 13.90
C VAL A 123 -14.62 37.06 14.88
N ARG A 124 -13.95 36.56 15.92
CA ARG A 124 -13.20 37.38 16.89
C ARG A 124 -11.76 37.67 16.48
N ALA A 125 -11.28 37.07 15.40
CA ALA A 125 -9.88 37.08 15.00
C ALA A 125 -8.90 36.66 16.13
N ASP A 126 -9.30 35.72 16.98
CA ASP A 126 -8.51 35.28 18.13
C ASP A 126 -7.65 34.06 17.78
N ALA A 127 -6.34 34.30 17.63
CA ALA A 127 -5.39 33.27 17.27
C ALA A 127 -5.21 32.19 18.34
N VAL A 128 -5.40 32.48 19.63
CA VAL A 128 -5.20 31.51 20.71
C VAL A 128 -6.31 30.48 20.69
N ILE A 129 -7.56 30.92 20.50
CA ILE A 129 -8.71 30.02 20.35
C ILE A 129 -8.54 29.16 19.09
N LEU A 130 -8.13 29.76 17.98
CA LEU A 130 -7.91 29.04 16.73
C LEU A 130 -6.77 28.02 16.86
N LEU A 131 -5.67 28.33 17.55
CA LEU A 131 -4.62 27.35 17.87
C LEU A 131 -5.15 26.22 18.76
N GLY A 132 -5.97 26.52 19.76
CA GLY A 132 -6.67 25.50 20.55
C GLY A 132 -7.50 24.57 19.66
N CYS A 133 -8.22 25.13 18.68
CA CYS A 133 -8.98 24.35 17.70
C CYS A 133 -8.09 23.51 16.78
N VAL A 134 -6.90 24.01 16.39
CA VAL A 134 -5.90 23.23 15.63
C VAL A 134 -5.49 21.97 16.40
N PHE A 135 -5.19 22.10 17.69
CA PHE A 135 -4.87 20.96 18.54
C PHE A 135 -6.04 19.98 18.65
N LEU A 136 -7.26 20.49 18.88
CA LEU A 136 -8.46 19.65 18.99
C LEU A 136 -8.78 18.93 17.66
N MET A 137 -8.54 19.57 16.52
CA MET A 137 -8.66 18.92 15.21
C MET A 137 -7.58 17.85 14.99
N GLY A 138 -6.36 18.07 15.48
CA GLY A 138 -5.33 17.03 15.52
C GLY A 138 -5.77 15.83 16.36
N LEU A 139 -6.40 16.08 17.52
CA LEU A 139 -6.95 15.02 18.39
C LEU A 139 -8.10 14.28 17.71
N HIS A 140 -9.02 15.01 17.06
CA HIS A 140 -10.08 14.44 16.23
C HIS A 140 -9.52 13.46 15.19
N SER A 141 -8.51 13.88 14.42
CA SER A 141 -7.92 13.06 13.37
C SER A 141 -7.07 11.90 13.94
N THR A 142 -6.50 12.07 15.13
CA THR A 142 -5.85 10.99 15.90
C THR A 142 -6.84 9.89 16.31
N LEU A 143 -8.06 10.27 16.73
CA LEU A 143 -9.13 9.33 17.05
C LEU A 143 -9.67 8.62 15.79
N PHE A 144 -9.78 9.34 14.67
CA PHE A 144 -10.32 8.80 13.43
C PHE A 144 -9.35 7.83 12.72
N GLY A 145 -8.04 8.08 12.79
CA GLY A 145 -7.01 7.35 12.05
C GLY A 145 -7.07 5.81 12.22
N PRO A 146 -7.02 5.27 13.45
CA PRO A 146 -7.15 3.84 13.68
C PRO A 146 -8.49 3.26 13.20
N VAL A 147 -9.58 4.02 13.38
CA VAL A 147 -10.93 3.59 12.95
C VAL A 147 -11.00 3.42 11.44
N LYS A 148 -10.46 4.38 10.69
CA LYS A 148 -10.39 4.36 9.22
C LYS A 148 -9.77 3.07 8.69
N PHE A 149 -8.58 2.72 9.16
CA PHE A 149 -7.84 1.58 8.64
C PHE A 149 -8.23 0.23 9.29
N ALA A 150 -8.92 0.26 10.43
CA ALA A 150 -9.52 -0.94 11.02
C ALA A 150 -10.88 -1.29 10.39
N TYR A 151 -11.63 -0.30 9.89
CA TYR A 151 -12.92 -0.48 9.24
C TYR A 151 -12.80 -1.12 7.85
N LEU A 152 -11.86 -0.66 7.02
CA LEU A 152 -11.69 -1.13 5.63
C LEU A 152 -11.66 -2.67 5.49
N PRO A 153 -10.82 -3.42 6.24
CA PRO A 153 -10.70 -4.85 6.05
C PRO A 153 -11.79 -5.64 6.81
N GLN A 154 -12.76 -4.97 7.45
CA GLN A 154 -13.98 -5.60 7.94
C GLN A 154 -15.09 -5.59 6.88
N VAL A 155 -15.07 -4.63 5.95
CA VAL A 155 -16.14 -4.44 4.97
C VAL A 155 -15.73 -4.73 3.53
N LEU A 156 -14.42 -4.77 3.26
CA LEU A 156 -13.85 -5.08 1.95
C LEU A 156 -13.23 -6.47 1.96
N ASP A 157 -13.34 -7.15 0.82
CA ASP A 157 -12.65 -8.42 0.59
C ASP A 157 -11.15 -8.21 0.38
N ALA A 158 -10.35 -9.26 0.54
CA ALA A 158 -8.89 -9.18 0.37
C ALA A 158 -8.46 -8.64 -1.01
N ARG A 159 -9.24 -8.92 -2.06
CA ARG A 159 -9.02 -8.41 -3.42
C ARG A 159 -9.45 -6.95 -3.61
N GLU A 160 -10.37 -6.46 -2.80
CA GLU A 160 -10.84 -5.07 -2.85
C GLU A 160 -9.96 -4.14 -2.01
N LEU A 161 -9.15 -4.68 -1.10
CA LEU A 161 -8.42 -3.89 -0.11
C LEU A 161 -7.41 -2.92 -0.71
N THR A 162 -6.68 -3.32 -1.76
CA THR A 162 -5.74 -2.44 -2.46
C THR A 162 -6.48 -1.26 -3.11
N GLY A 163 -7.58 -1.52 -3.82
CA GLY A 163 -8.40 -0.49 -4.46
C GLY A 163 -9.08 0.42 -3.43
N GLY A 164 -9.60 -0.15 -2.33
CA GLY A 164 -10.19 0.60 -1.23
C GLY A 164 -9.21 1.55 -0.55
N ASN A 165 -7.98 1.10 -0.27
CA ASN A 165 -6.93 1.97 0.25
C ASN A 165 -6.52 3.03 -0.78
N GLY A 166 -6.37 2.66 -2.05
CA GLY A 166 -6.03 3.60 -3.13
C GLY A 166 -7.07 4.72 -3.29
N MET A 167 -8.37 4.38 -3.25
CA MET A 167 -9.47 5.35 -3.28
C MET A 167 -9.43 6.27 -2.07
N VAL A 168 -9.29 5.71 -0.87
CA VAL A 168 -9.23 6.45 0.38
C VAL A 168 -8.02 7.41 0.42
N GLU A 169 -6.87 6.98 -0.07
CA GLU A 169 -5.67 7.79 -0.13
C GLU A 169 -5.79 8.92 -1.15
N MET A 170 -6.20 8.60 -2.38
CA MET A 170 -6.51 9.60 -3.41
C MET A 170 -7.54 10.62 -2.90
N GLY A 171 -8.65 10.16 -2.29
CA GLY A 171 -9.68 11.02 -1.75
C GLY A 171 -9.15 11.93 -0.64
N THR A 172 -8.21 11.46 0.18
CA THR A 172 -7.54 12.28 1.20
C THR A 172 -6.73 13.42 0.56
N PHE A 173 -5.93 13.15 -0.47
CA PHE A 173 -5.12 14.18 -1.14
C PHE A 173 -5.97 15.17 -1.94
N VAL A 174 -7.03 14.70 -2.62
CA VAL A 174 -7.99 15.58 -3.29
C VAL A 174 -8.72 16.47 -2.26
N ALA A 175 -9.14 15.90 -1.13
CA ALA A 175 -9.77 16.67 -0.05
C ALA A 175 -8.82 17.71 0.55
N ILE A 176 -7.55 17.36 0.80
CA ILE A 176 -6.51 18.29 1.26
C ILE A 176 -6.41 19.47 0.28
N LEU A 177 -6.28 19.19 -1.01
CA LEU A 177 -6.15 20.19 -2.05
C LEU A 177 -7.36 21.13 -2.11
N LEU A 178 -8.57 20.57 -2.20
CA LEU A 178 -9.80 21.37 -2.27
C LEU A 178 -10.02 22.17 -1.00
N GLY A 179 -9.69 21.60 0.17
CA GLY A 179 -9.75 22.29 1.45
C GLY A 179 -8.81 23.49 1.49
N GLN A 180 -7.53 23.32 1.11
CA GLN A 180 -6.55 24.41 1.07
C GLN A 180 -6.97 25.52 0.10
N VAL A 181 -7.41 25.15 -1.11
CA VAL A 181 -7.88 26.13 -2.11
C VAL A 181 -9.10 26.89 -1.59
N ALA A 182 -10.11 26.20 -1.05
CA ALA A 182 -11.29 26.84 -0.48
C ALA A 182 -10.92 27.75 0.70
N GLY A 183 -10.08 27.28 1.63
CA GLY A 183 -9.64 28.06 2.79
C GLY A 183 -8.91 29.34 2.40
N GLY A 184 -7.98 29.25 1.43
CA GLY A 184 -7.23 30.40 0.92
C GLY A 184 -8.11 31.41 0.18
N LEU A 185 -9.02 30.94 -0.67
CA LEU A 185 -9.93 31.83 -1.42
C LEU A 185 -10.95 32.51 -0.51
N LEU A 186 -11.55 31.77 0.44
CA LEU A 186 -12.57 32.30 1.35
C LEU A 186 -11.99 33.33 2.30
N VAL A 187 -10.81 33.07 2.89
CA VAL A 187 -10.19 34.01 3.84
C VAL A 187 -9.69 35.30 3.15
N ALA A 188 -9.39 35.22 1.85
CA ALA A 188 -8.95 36.36 1.06
C ALA A 188 -10.11 37.31 0.66
N VAL A 189 -11.37 36.91 0.85
CA VAL A 189 -12.52 37.76 0.53
C VAL A 189 -12.53 38.99 1.46
N PRO A 190 -12.50 40.22 0.93
CA PRO A 190 -12.49 41.42 1.75
C PRO A 190 -13.70 41.48 2.69
N GLN A 191 -13.48 41.95 3.92
CA GLN A 191 -14.50 42.26 4.94
C GLN A 191 -15.28 41.06 5.51
N ILE A 192 -15.60 40.05 4.70
CA ILE A 192 -16.40 38.88 5.09
C ILE A 192 -15.59 37.58 5.14
N GLY A 193 -14.30 37.60 4.82
CA GLY A 193 -13.51 36.37 4.65
C GLY A 193 -13.49 35.46 5.87
N HIS A 194 -13.34 36.01 7.08
CA HIS A 194 -13.36 35.22 8.32
C HIS A 194 -14.71 34.56 8.57
N LEU A 195 -15.81 35.28 8.29
CA LEU A 195 -17.17 34.75 8.41
C LEU A 195 -17.44 33.66 7.37
N SER A 196 -16.99 33.85 6.12
CA SER A 196 -17.13 32.87 5.05
C SER A 196 -16.42 31.56 5.38
N VAL A 197 -15.19 31.64 5.92
CA VAL A 197 -14.44 30.46 6.40
C VAL A 197 -15.19 29.78 7.56
N ALA A 198 -15.65 30.56 8.54
CA ALA A 198 -16.40 30.04 9.69
C ALA A 198 -17.66 29.25 9.26
N ILE A 199 -18.45 29.81 8.35
CA ILE A 199 -19.65 29.17 7.80
C ILE A 199 -19.28 27.90 7.03
N ALA A 200 -18.27 27.96 6.17
CA ALA A 200 -17.83 26.81 5.38
C ALA A 200 -17.35 25.66 6.27
N CYS A 201 -16.54 25.93 7.30
CA CYS A 201 -16.06 24.94 8.26
C CYS A 201 -17.21 24.18 8.94
N VAL A 202 -18.21 24.91 9.43
CA VAL A 202 -19.38 24.32 10.10
C VAL A 202 -20.25 23.55 9.10
N ALA A 203 -20.47 24.09 7.90
CA ALA A 203 -21.25 23.43 6.86
C ALA A 203 -20.65 22.08 6.44
N VAL A 204 -19.33 22.02 6.19
CA VAL A 204 -18.64 20.79 5.83
C VAL A 204 -18.69 19.76 6.98
N ALA A 205 -18.54 20.21 8.24
CA ALA A 205 -18.68 19.32 9.40
C ALA A 205 -20.08 18.70 9.49
N LEU A 206 -21.13 19.51 9.29
CA LEU A 206 -22.53 19.05 9.30
C LEU A 206 -22.80 18.06 8.17
N ILE A 207 -22.34 18.35 6.95
CA ILE A 207 -22.47 17.43 5.80
C ILE A 207 -21.77 16.11 6.11
N GLY A 208 -20.51 16.15 6.56
CA GLY A 208 -19.77 14.94 6.90
C GLY A 208 -20.47 14.12 8.00
N ARG A 209 -21.08 14.78 8.99
CA ARG A 209 -21.84 14.10 10.04
C ARG A 209 -23.15 13.50 9.55
N ALA A 210 -23.83 14.15 8.61
CA ALA A 210 -25.04 13.63 7.97
C ALA A 210 -24.73 12.37 7.17
N VAL A 211 -23.67 12.41 6.35
CA VAL A 211 -23.23 11.25 5.55
C VAL A 211 -22.80 10.08 6.44
N ALA A 212 -22.15 10.36 7.59
CA ALA A 212 -21.73 9.34 8.55
C ALA A 212 -22.90 8.51 9.15
N GLN A 213 -24.15 8.98 9.03
CA GLN A 213 -25.32 8.22 9.48
C GLN A 213 -25.58 6.98 8.61
N ALA A 214 -25.25 7.06 7.32
CA ALA A 214 -25.47 5.98 6.37
C ALA A 214 -24.39 4.88 6.45
N ILE A 215 -23.35 5.04 7.29
CA ILE A 215 -22.34 4.01 7.51
C ILE A 215 -22.99 2.80 8.23
N PRO A 216 -22.89 1.58 7.67
CA PRO A 216 -23.42 0.38 8.30
C PRO A 216 -22.79 0.09 9.68
N PRO A 217 -23.46 -0.68 10.55
CA PRO A 217 -22.88 -1.12 11.82
C PRO A 217 -21.59 -1.93 11.62
N ALA A 218 -20.56 -1.62 12.41
CA ALA A 218 -19.27 -2.30 12.38
C ALA A 218 -18.85 -2.61 13.84
N PRO A 219 -19.08 -3.85 14.31
CA PRO A 219 -18.93 -4.20 15.71
C PRO A 219 -17.47 -4.07 16.22
N ALA A 220 -17.37 -3.95 17.53
CA ALA A 220 -16.09 -3.95 18.25
C ALA A 220 -15.32 -5.26 17.99
N THR A 221 -14.00 -5.15 17.88
CA THR A 221 -13.10 -6.28 17.65
C THR A 221 -12.64 -6.95 18.95
N ASP A 222 -12.60 -6.18 20.04
CA ASP A 222 -12.27 -6.66 21.39
C ASP A 222 -13.06 -5.89 22.46
N PRO A 223 -14.36 -6.19 22.67
CA PRO A 223 -15.21 -5.49 23.64
C PRO A 223 -14.71 -5.61 25.10
N GLY A 224 -13.97 -6.69 25.40
CA GLY A 224 -13.45 -6.99 26.73
C GLY A 224 -12.17 -6.22 27.09
N LEU A 225 -11.59 -5.48 26.15
CA LEU A 225 -10.33 -4.77 26.34
C LEU A 225 -10.43 -3.75 27.50
N VAL A 226 -9.46 -3.82 28.42
CA VAL A 226 -9.26 -2.81 29.46
C VAL A 226 -8.32 -1.73 28.90
N VAL A 227 -8.81 -0.49 28.87
CA VAL A 227 -8.06 0.66 28.33
C VAL A 227 -6.98 1.05 29.31
N ASN A 228 -5.76 1.21 28.79
CA ASN A 228 -4.62 1.72 29.52
C ASN A 228 -4.46 3.20 29.20
N TRP A 229 -4.68 4.05 30.20
CA TRP A 229 -4.64 5.50 30.03
C TRP A 229 -3.22 6.08 30.00
N ASN A 230 -2.18 5.28 30.27
CA ASN A 230 -0.79 5.74 30.20
C ASN A 230 -0.26 5.62 28.75
N PRO A 231 -0.14 6.74 28.01
CA PRO A 231 0.19 6.71 26.59
C PRO A 231 1.59 6.21 26.31
N VAL A 232 2.56 6.44 27.20
CA VAL A 232 3.95 6.00 27.01
C VAL A 232 4.04 4.47 27.11
N SER A 233 3.45 3.92 28.18
CA SER A 233 3.44 2.47 28.38
C SER A 233 2.69 1.74 27.26
N GLU A 234 1.58 2.31 26.79
CA GLU A 234 0.78 1.69 25.75
C GLU A 234 1.41 1.84 24.37
N THR A 235 2.08 2.96 24.09
CA THR A 235 2.88 3.12 22.87
C THR A 235 3.95 2.04 22.78
N TRP A 236 4.69 1.79 23.87
CA TRP A 236 5.69 0.73 23.91
C TRP A 236 5.09 -0.65 23.68
N ARG A 237 3.94 -0.93 24.31
CA ARG A 237 3.22 -2.20 24.13
C ARG A 237 2.76 -2.40 22.68
N ASN A 238 2.19 -1.37 22.05
CA ASN A 238 1.73 -1.43 20.67
C ASN A 238 2.90 -1.62 19.68
N LEU A 239 4.03 -0.96 19.93
CA LEU A 239 5.25 -1.17 19.13
C LEU A 239 5.80 -2.58 19.29
N LYS A 240 5.79 -3.13 20.50
CA LYS A 240 6.19 -4.52 20.76
C LYS A 240 5.28 -5.50 20.03
N LEU A 241 3.96 -5.31 20.09
CA LEU A 241 2.97 -6.11 19.35
C LEU A 241 3.23 -6.05 17.83
N ALA A 242 3.49 -4.87 17.28
CA ALA A 242 3.83 -4.74 15.87
C ALA A 242 5.11 -5.49 15.51
N HIS A 243 6.10 -5.53 16.41
CA HIS A 243 7.38 -6.20 16.20
C HIS A 243 7.28 -7.74 16.20
N GLU A 244 6.22 -8.33 16.77
CA GLU A 244 5.98 -9.78 16.72
C GLU A 244 5.82 -10.27 15.29
N ASN A 245 5.25 -9.45 14.41
CA ASN A 245 5.19 -9.71 12.98
C ASN A 245 6.17 -8.79 12.23
N ILE A 246 7.35 -9.32 11.91
CA ILE A 246 8.41 -8.56 11.26
C ILE A 246 7.99 -7.92 9.92
N VAL A 247 7.05 -8.54 9.19
CA VAL A 247 6.53 -7.98 7.93
C VAL A 247 5.72 -6.71 8.23
N VAL A 248 4.80 -6.78 9.21
CA VAL A 248 4.02 -5.63 9.67
C VAL A 248 4.94 -4.52 10.15
N PHE A 249 5.89 -4.83 11.03
CA PHE A 249 6.82 -3.83 11.57
C PHE A 249 7.64 -3.12 10.48
N ARG A 250 8.15 -3.87 9.49
CA ARG A 250 8.89 -3.29 8.37
C ARG A 250 8.01 -2.44 7.47
N SER A 251 6.73 -2.79 7.29
CA SER A 251 5.76 -1.94 6.59
C SER A 251 5.48 -0.65 7.34
N LEU A 252 5.38 -0.68 8.68
CA LEU A 252 5.23 0.54 9.49
C LEU A 252 6.39 1.50 9.28
N LEU A 253 7.63 0.98 9.34
CA LEU A 253 8.83 1.77 9.08
C LEU A 253 8.86 2.32 7.65
N GLY A 254 8.44 1.53 6.67
CA GLY A 254 8.35 1.97 5.28
C GLY A 254 7.37 3.13 5.10
N ILE A 255 6.17 3.03 5.67
CA ILE A 255 5.18 4.12 5.64
C ILE A 255 5.71 5.36 6.36
N SER A 256 6.34 5.18 7.54
CA SER A 256 6.95 6.27 8.30
C SER A 256 8.05 6.98 7.52
N TRP A 257 8.85 6.23 6.76
CA TRP A 257 9.86 6.77 5.86
C TRP A 257 9.25 7.58 4.71
N MET A 258 8.13 7.13 4.14
CA MET A 258 7.39 7.92 3.15
C MET A 258 6.88 9.24 3.75
N TRP A 259 6.39 9.24 4.99
CA TRP A 259 6.00 10.48 5.69
C TRP A 259 7.17 11.41 5.98
N PHE A 260 8.32 10.87 6.37
CA PHE A 260 9.57 11.65 6.46
C PHE A 260 9.87 12.32 5.12
N PHE A 261 9.89 11.55 4.04
CA PHE A 261 10.18 12.03 2.69
C PHE A 261 9.20 13.14 2.30
N GLY A 262 7.89 12.87 2.37
CA GLY A 262 6.86 13.85 2.03
C GLY A 262 6.90 15.13 2.88
N ALA A 263 7.19 15.02 4.18
CA ALA A 263 7.31 16.16 5.07
C ALA A 263 8.49 17.07 4.73
N VAL A 264 9.64 16.52 4.28
CA VAL A 264 10.74 17.33 3.74
C VAL A 264 10.24 18.16 2.56
N PHE A 265 9.65 17.55 1.54
CA PHE A 265 9.20 18.29 0.34
C PHE A 265 8.12 19.32 0.67
N LEU A 266 7.05 18.91 1.35
CA LEU A 266 5.92 19.79 1.67
C LEU A 266 6.33 20.98 2.52
N SER A 267 7.24 20.80 3.49
CA SER A 267 7.71 21.91 4.33
C SER A 267 8.56 22.93 3.58
N GLN A 268 9.21 22.52 2.48
CA GLN A 268 10.10 23.39 1.71
C GLN A 268 9.42 24.03 0.49
N PHE A 269 8.22 23.63 0.08
CA PHE A 269 7.58 24.18 -1.14
C PHE A 269 7.41 25.71 -1.16
N PRO A 270 6.98 26.38 -0.08
CA PRO A 270 6.90 27.84 -0.08
C PRO A 270 8.26 28.50 -0.34
N SER A 271 9.30 28.05 0.37
CA SER A 271 10.66 28.56 0.20
C SER A 271 11.27 28.16 -1.15
N PHE A 272 11.00 26.95 -1.63
CA PHE A 272 11.46 26.49 -2.95
C PHE A 272 10.85 27.31 -4.08
N ALA A 273 9.55 27.61 -4.01
CA ALA A 273 8.88 28.47 -4.97
C ALA A 273 9.51 29.87 -4.99
N LYS A 274 9.73 30.47 -3.83
CA LYS A 274 10.24 31.84 -3.73
C LYS A 274 11.74 31.95 -4.05
N GLU A 275 12.58 31.13 -3.42
CA GLU A 275 14.03 31.28 -3.40
C GLU A 275 14.71 30.60 -4.60
N VAL A 276 14.11 29.55 -5.15
CA VAL A 276 14.71 28.75 -6.24
C VAL A 276 13.98 28.93 -7.56
N LEU A 277 12.64 28.93 -7.53
CA LEU A 277 11.83 29.09 -8.74
C LEU A 277 11.48 30.55 -9.07
N HIS A 278 11.79 31.47 -8.16
CA HIS A 278 11.45 32.89 -8.27
C HIS A 278 9.95 33.12 -8.54
N GLY A 279 9.09 32.29 -7.93
CA GLY A 279 7.64 32.36 -8.05
C GLY A 279 6.97 32.94 -6.80
N ASN A 280 5.80 33.53 -6.97
CA ASN A 280 4.98 34.04 -5.87
C ASN A 280 4.17 32.93 -5.16
N GLU A 281 3.27 33.30 -4.24
CA GLU A 281 2.41 32.40 -3.47
C GLU A 281 1.53 31.48 -4.34
N GLN A 282 1.17 31.92 -5.55
CA GLN A 282 0.40 31.12 -6.49
C GLN A 282 1.23 29.96 -7.05
N VAL A 283 2.53 30.17 -7.26
CA VAL A 283 3.46 29.12 -7.68
C VAL A 283 3.66 28.09 -6.57
N ALA A 284 3.83 28.53 -5.32
CA ALA A 284 3.89 27.61 -4.17
C ALA A 284 2.63 26.73 -4.07
N SER A 285 1.46 27.33 -4.29
CA SER A 285 0.17 26.62 -4.33
C SER A 285 0.11 25.63 -5.50
N LEU A 286 0.63 25.99 -6.68
CA LEU A 286 0.73 25.08 -7.82
C LEU A 286 1.59 23.85 -7.50
N LEU A 287 2.72 24.00 -6.79
CA LEU A 287 3.55 22.86 -6.41
C LEU A 287 2.77 21.88 -5.52
N LEU A 288 1.99 22.38 -4.56
CA LEU A 288 1.12 21.56 -3.71
C LEU A 288 0.04 20.84 -4.53
N VAL A 289 -0.55 21.52 -5.52
CA VAL A 289 -1.54 20.93 -6.46
C VAL A 289 -0.90 19.78 -7.23
N VAL A 290 0.23 20.03 -7.89
CA VAL A 290 0.95 19.04 -8.70
C VAL A 290 1.33 17.83 -7.86
N PHE A 291 1.86 18.06 -6.65
CA PHE A 291 2.22 17.01 -5.71
C PHE A 291 1.01 16.16 -5.26
N SER A 292 -0.11 16.82 -4.94
CA SER A 292 -1.34 16.12 -4.51
C SER A 292 -1.97 15.30 -5.62
N ILE A 293 -1.98 15.84 -6.85
CA ILE A 293 -2.45 15.11 -8.05
C ILE A 293 -1.56 13.90 -8.31
N GLY A 294 -0.24 14.06 -8.21
CA GLY A 294 0.69 12.95 -8.38
C GLY A 294 0.38 11.81 -7.42
N ILE A 295 0.30 12.07 -6.10
CA ILE A 295 -0.05 11.01 -5.12
C ILE A 295 -1.41 10.38 -5.43
N GLY A 296 -2.42 11.19 -5.76
CA GLY A 296 -3.75 10.69 -6.13
C GLY A 296 -3.72 9.74 -7.33
N VAL A 297 -3.01 10.12 -8.40
CA VAL A 297 -2.84 9.28 -9.60
C VAL A 297 -2.05 8.01 -9.26
N GLY A 298 -0.95 8.11 -8.52
CA GLY A 298 -0.15 6.97 -8.07
C GLY A 298 -0.96 5.96 -7.25
N SER A 299 -1.79 6.47 -6.35
CA SER A 299 -2.67 5.66 -5.50
C SER A 299 -3.70 4.88 -6.31
N LEU A 300 -4.30 5.51 -7.33
CA LEU A 300 -5.27 4.87 -8.23
C LEU A 300 -4.61 3.87 -9.18
N LEU A 301 -3.38 4.14 -9.63
CA LEU A 301 -2.60 3.23 -10.45
C LEU A 301 -2.25 1.95 -9.70
N CYS A 302 -2.17 1.98 -8.37
CA CYS A 302 -1.86 0.81 -7.57
C CYS A 302 -2.82 -0.35 -7.82
N GLU A 303 -4.14 -0.13 -7.87
CA GLU A 303 -5.10 -1.22 -8.14
C GLU A 303 -4.93 -1.81 -9.54
N THR A 304 -4.77 -0.94 -10.55
CA THR A 304 -4.65 -1.36 -11.95
C THR A 304 -3.35 -2.14 -12.20
N LEU A 305 -2.25 -1.73 -11.56
CA LEU A 305 -0.95 -2.38 -11.67
C LEU A 305 -0.88 -3.67 -10.83
N SER A 306 -1.59 -3.75 -9.70
CA SER A 306 -1.57 -4.92 -8.80
C SER A 306 -2.56 -6.04 -9.16
N ARG A 307 -3.33 -5.90 -10.26
CA ARG A 307 -4.43 -6.82 -10.62
C ARG A 307 -5.41 -7.08 -9.46
N ARG A 308 -5.65 -6.06 -8.61
CA ARG A 308 -6.55 -6.17 -7.44
C ARG A 308 -6.09 -7.21 -6.40
N GLN A 309 -4.79 -7.44 -6.31
CA GLN A 309 -4.18 -8.17 -5.19
C GLN A 309 -3.30 -7.21 -4.39
N VAL A 310 -2.86 -7.61 -3.19
CA VAL A 310 -1.86 -6.84 -2.44
C VAL A 310 -0.48 -7.20 -2.99
N GLU A 311 -0.12 -6.55 -4.10
CA GLU A 311 1.13 -6.82 -4.82
C GLU A 311 2.28 -5.96 -4.28
N ILE A 312 3.05 -6.54 -3.37
CA ILE A 312 4.19 -5.90 -2.72
C ILE A 312 5.32 -5.55 -3.70
N GLY A 313 5.34 -6.14 -4.90
CA GLY A 313 6.28 -5.78 -5.97
C GLY A 313 6.18 -4.33 -6.45
N LEU A 314 5.07 -3.63 -6.19
CA LEU A 314 4.92 -2.21 -6.51
C LEU A 314 5.73 -1.29 -5.58
N VAL A 315 6.07 -1.75 -4.37
CA VAL A 315 6.80 -0.97 -3.38
C VAL A 315 8.21 -0.60 -3.87
N PRO A 316 9.02 -1.55 -4.42
CA PRO A 316 10.29 -1.20 -5.07
C PRO A 316 10.16 -0.20 -6.21
N LEU A 317 9.14 -0.32 -7.05
CA LEU A 317 8.90 0.61 -8.14
C LEU A 317 8.67 2.03 -7.61
N GLY A 318 7.83 2.16 -6.57
CA GLY A 318 7.59 3.41 -5.85
C GLY A 318 8.88 4.00 -5.27
N ALA A 319 9.65 3.21 -4.51
CA ALA A 319 10.87 3.70 -3.86
C ALA A 319 11.96 4.13 -4.87
N ILE A 320 12.13 3.39 -5.97
CA ILE A 320 13.07 3.74 -7.04
C ILE A 320 12.63 5.05 -7.70
N GLY A 321 11.36 5.17 -8.09
CA GLY A 321 10.83 6.38 -8.71
C GLY A 321 10.96 7.61 -7.82
N MET A 322 10.59 7.50 -6.54
CA MET A 322 10.80 8.58 -5.55
C MET A 322 12.27 9.04 -5.51
N SER A 323 13.23 8.12 -5.54
CA SER A 323 14.66 8.45 -5.53
C SER A 323 15.09 9.14 -6.81
N VAL A 324 14.73 8.56 -7.96
CA VAL A 324 15.14 9.06 -9.29
C VAL A 324 14.64 10.48 -9.51
N PHE A 325 13.35 10.73 -9.27
CA PHE A 325 12.76 12.05 -9.50
C PHE A 325 13.12 13.07 -8.41
N ALA A 326 13.41 12.66 -7.17
CA ALA A 326 13.99 13.57 -6.18
C ALA A 326 15.40 14.04 -6.57
N ILE A 327 16.22 13.13 -7.09
CA ILE A 327 17.57 13.43 -7.56
C ILE A 327 17.51 14.27 -8.85
N ASP A 328 16.62 13.93 -9.79
CA ASP A 328 16.47 14.72 -11.03
C ASP A 328 15.96 16.13 -10.74
N LEU A 329 15.04 16.28 -9.78
CA LEU A 329 14.54 17.59 -9.34
C LEU A 329 15.67 18.53 -8.90
N TYR A 330 16.71 18.01 -8.24
CA TYR A 330 17.90 18.80 -7.92
C TYR A 330 18.61 19.30 -9.19
N PHE A 331 18.81 18.43 -10.17
CA PHE A 331 19.45 18.80 -11.44
C PHE A 331 18.59 19.74 -12.28
N ALA A 332 17.26 19.59 -12.24
CA ALA A 332 16.32 20.47 -12.89
C ALA A 332 16.30 21.87 -12.24
N ALA A 333 16.37 21.93 -10.91
CA ALA A 333 16.29 23.18 -10.15
C ALA A 333 17.61 23.98 -10.13
N ARG A 334 18.76 23.32 -10.06
CA ARG A 334 20.07 24.00 -9.91
C ARG A 334 20.50 24.83 -11.14
N GLY A 335 19.90 24.57 -12.30
CA GLY A 335 20.26 25.19 -13.58
C GLY A 335 19.35 26.34 -13.98
N LEU A 336 18.41 26.75 -13.11
CA LEU A 336 17.47 27.81 -13.44
C LEU A 336 18.15 29.19 -13.36
N PRO A 337 17.94 30.07 -14.35
CA PRO A 337 18.49 31.42 -14.32
C PRO A 337 17.79 32.25 -13.24
N ALA A 338 18.54 33.11 -12.58
CA ALA A 338 17.97 34.10 -11.67
C ALA A 338 17.11 35.08 -12.46
N VAL A 339 15.82 35.14 -12.13
CA VAL A 339 14.83 36.02 -12.76
C VAL A 339 14.06 36.78 -11.68
N PRO A 340 13.48 37.95 -11.99
CA PRO A 340 12.58 38.64 -11.07
C PRO A 340 11.40 37.75 -10.68
N GLU A 341 10.77 38.05 -9.55
CA GLU A 341 9.62 37.29 -9.07
C GLU A 341 8.50 37.22 -10.12
N MET A 342 8.00 36.01 -10.36
CA MET A 342 7.03 35.68 -11.40
C MET A 342 5.70 35.23 -10.79
N GLY A 343 4.62 35.76 -11.35
CA GLY A 343 3.28 35.18 -11.16
C GLY A 343 3.08 33.89 -11.95
N LEU A 344 2.00 33.17 -11.66
CA LEU A 344 1.66 31.87 -12.24
C LEU A 344 1.72 31.85 -13.79
N GLY A 345 1.18 32.86 -14.46
CA GLY A 345 1.14 32.91 -15.92
C GLY A 345 2.49 33.15 -16.59
N ALA A 346 3.45 33.79 -15.90
CA ALA A 346 4.82 33.94 -16.38
C ALA A 346 5.61 32.65 -16.14
N PHE A 347 5.44 32.05 -14.96
CA PHE A 347 6.02 30.77 -14.58
C PHE A 347 5.67 29.65 -15.59
N LEU A 348 4.40 29.50 -15.96
CA LEU A 348 3.97 28.45 -16.89
C LEU A 348 4.49 28.61 -18.34
N ARG A 349 4.91 29.84 -18.71
CA ARG A 349 5.48 30.11 -20.04
C ARG A 349 6.95 29.71 -20.15
N GLN A 350 7.63 29.54 -19.03
CA GLN A 350 9.04 29.17 -19.03
C GLN A 350 9.20 27.65 -19.14
N SER A 351 9.75 27.19 -20.26
CA SER A 351 9.90 25.76 -20.57
C SER A 351 10.71 24.99 -19.53
N ALA A 352 11.71 25.65 -18.91
CA ALA A 352 12.55 25.04 -17.88
C ALA A 352 11.78 24.60 -16.63
N HIS A 353 10.68 25.28 -16.28
CA HIS A 353 9.87 24.95 -15.10
C HIS A 353 8.99 23.71 -15.29
N TRP A 354 8.70 23.33 -16.54
CA TRP A 354 7.94 22.10 -16.81
C TRP A 354 8.68 20.83 -16.41
N ARG A 355 10.02 20.83 -16.48
CA ARG A 355 10.82 19.72 -15.97
C ARG A 355 10.67 19.58 -14.45
N VAL A 356 10.79 20.69 -13.71
CA VAL A 356 10.59 20.73 -12.26
C VAL A 356 9.19 20.23 -11.89
N MET A 357 8.15 20.70 -12.59
CA MET A 357 6.78 20.24 -12.37
C MET A 357 6.60 18.75 -12.68
N ALA A 358 7.21 18.26 -13.76
CA ALA A 358 7.18 16.85 -14.12
C ALA A 358 7.87 15.97 -13.07
N ASP A 359 9.06 16.37 -12.60
CA ASP A 359 9.79 15.67 -11.55
C ASP A 359 8.96 15.61 -10.26
N LEU A 360 8.35 16.73 -9.87
CA LEU A 360 7.48 16.79 -8.70
C LEU A 360 6.24 15.89 -8.84
N ALA A 361 5.59 15.89 -10.02
CA ALA A 361 4.44 15.06 -10.31
C ALA A 361 4.80 13.56 -10.29
N LEU A 362 5.94 13.19 -10.88
CA LEU A 362 6.38 11.80 -10.97
C LEU A 362 6.86 11.30 -9.60
N LEU A 363 7.68 12.06 -8.90
CA LEU A 363 8.10 11.80 -7.52
C LEU A 363 6.90 11.48 -6.62
N SER A 364 5.88 12.32 -6.66
CA SER A 364 4.68 12.18 -5.83
C SER A 364 3.77 11.04 -6.30
N LEU A 365 3.69 10.77 -7.60
CA LEU A 365 3.07 9.56 -8.15
C LEU A 365 3.70 8.28 -7.60
N PHE A 366 5.03 8.19 -7.61
CA PHE A 366 5.72 7.02 -7.08
C PHE A 366 5.57 6.90 -5.56
N ALA A 367 5.41 8.01 -4.83
CA ALA A 367 5.06 7.98 -3.41
C ALA A 367 3.68 7.35 -3.16
N GLY A 368 2.66 7.68 -3.97
CA GLY A 368 1.34 7.04 -3.89
C GLY A 368 1.36 5.55 -4.27
N LEU A 369 2.21 5.16 -5.23
CA LEU A 369 2.39 3.76 -5.61
C LEU A 369 3.10 2.95 -4.52
N TYR A 370 3.90 3.62 -3.69
CA TYR A 370 4.62 3.03 -2.55
C TYR A 370 3.70 2.82 -1.33
N SER A 371 2.87 3.80 -0.97
CA SER A 371 2.11 3.82 0.27
C SER A 371 0.91 2.86 0.29
N VAL A 372 0.14 2.78 -0.80
CA VAL A 372 -1.10 1.98 -0.87
C VAL A 372 -0.87 0.49 -0.57
N PRO A 373 0.10 -0.20 -1.21
CA PRO A 373 0.38 -1.61 -0.90
C PRO A 373 0.83 -1.83 0.54
N MET A 374 1.57 -0.89 1.13
CA MET A 374 2.07 -1.02 2.50
C MET A 374 0.94 -0.95 3.53
N TYR A 375 -0.04 -0.06 3.36
CA TYR A 375 -1.22 -0.02 4.21
C TYR A 375 -2.07 -1.28 4.07
N ALA A 376 -2.30 -1.73 2.83
CA ALA A 376 -3.05 -2.95 2.57
C ALA A 376 -2.34 -4.18 3.19
N LEU A 377 -1.00 -4.23 3.13
CA LEU A 377 -0.21 -5.29 3.73
C LEU A 377 -0.32 -5.32 5.26
N ILE A 378 -0.22 -4.17 5.93
CA ILE A 378 -0.42 -4.08 7.40
C ILE A 378 -1.81 -4.58 7.76
N GLN A 379 -2.84 -4.17 7.02
CA GLN A 379 -4.22 -4.53 7.28
C GLN A 379 -4.47 -6.04 7.12
N LEU A 380 -3.95 -6.65 6.06
CA LEU A 380 -4.06 -8.09 5.82
C LEU A 380 -3.29 -8.93 6.83
N ARG A 381 -2.07 -8.52 7.20
CA ARG A 381 -1.16 -9.32 8.03
C ARG A 381 -1.34 -9.11 9.53
N SER A 382 -2.10 -8.09 9.93
CA SER A 382 -2.42 -7.82 11.35
C SER A 382 -3.65 -8.60 11.78
N GLN A 383 -3.57 -9.29 12.93
CA GLN A 383 -4.74 -9.96 13.49
C GLN A 383 -5.84 -8.94 13.82
N PRO A 384 -7.12 -9.28 13.59
CA PRO A 384 -8.24 -8.36 13.78
C PRO A 384 -8.37 -7.77 15.19
N THR A 385 -7.96 -8.50 16.24
CA THR A 385 -8.08 -8.15 17.66
C THR A 385 -7.22 -6.95 18.09
N HIS A 386 -6.14 -6.66 17.36
CA HIS A 386 -5.20 -5.59 17.66
C HIS A 386 -4.79 -4.77 16.44
N ARG A 387 -5.53 -4.89 15.33
CA ARG A 387 -5.24 -4.16 14.09
C ARG A 387 -5.26 -2.64 14.31
N ALA A 388 -6.23 -2.12 15.08
CA ALA A 388 -6.31 -0.69 15.32
C ALA A 388 -5.11 -0.18 16.16
N ARG A 389 -4.64 -0.97 17.12
CA ARG A 389 -3.44 -0.68 17.91
C ARG A 389 -2.15 -0.68 17.09
N ILE A 390 -2.03 -1.56 16.10
CA ILE A 390 -0.90 -1.55 15.15
C ILE A 390 -0.95 -0.29 14.27
N ILE A 391 -2.12 0.12 13.80
CA ILE A 391 -2.28 1.39 13.05
C ILE A 391 -1.99 2.61 13.94
N ALA A 392 -2.36 2.57 15.21
CA ALA A 392 -1.98 3.60 16.18
C ALA A 392 -0.45 3.72 16.33
N ALA A 393 0.25 2.58 16.44
CA ALA A 393 1.72 2.57 16.43
C ALA A 393 2.30 3.15 15.13
N ASN A 394 1.67 2.86 13.97
CA ASN A 394 2.04 3.49 12.69
C ASN A 394 1.98 5.01 12.77
N ASN A 395 0.88 5.56 13.28
CA ASN A 395 0.67 7.00 13.34
C ASN A 395 1.68 7.70 14.24
N ILE A 396 2.07 7.05 15.34
CA ILE A 396 3.12 7.55 16.24
C ILE A 396 4.47 7.59 15.52
N LEU A 397 4.84 6.50 14.83
CA LEU A 397 6.09 6.45 14.07
C LEU A 397 6.09 7.49 12.93
N ASN A 398 4.98 7.64 12.21
CA ASN A 398 4.82 8.67 11.18
C ASN A 398 5.05 10.07 11.77
N ALA A 399 4.42 10.40 12.90
CA ALA A 399 4.58 11.69 13.55
C ALA A 399 6.05 11.94 13.97
N LEU A 400 6.72 10.94 14.55
CA LEU A 400 8.14 11.03 14.91
C LEU A 400 9.03 11.26 13.68
N PHE A 401 8.77 10.57 12.58
CA PHE A 401 9.52 10.70 11.33
C PHE A 401 9.29 12.08 10.69
N MET A 402 8.06 12.59 10.69
CA MET A 402 7.76 13.95 10.22
C MET A 402 8.50 15.01 11.05
N ILE A 403 8.46 14.92 12.39
CA ILE A 403 9.17 15.84 13.28
C ILE A 403 10.69 15.75 13.04
N GLY A 404 11.23 14.53 12.99
CA GLY A 404 12.64 14.28 12.70
C GLY A 404 13.08 14.87 11.36
N SER A 405 12.22 14.79 10.33
CA SER A 405 12.48 15.36 9.01
C SER A 405 12.63 16.88 9.06
N SER A 406 11.78 17.58 9.81
CA SER A 406 11.84 19.04 9.95
C SER A 406 13.07 19.48 10.72
N VAL A 407 13.46 18.74 11.77
CA VAL A 407 14.69 19.00 12.53
C VAL A 407 15.93 18.80 11.65
N ILE A 408 15.99 17.71 10.88
CA ILE A 408 17.11 17.42 9.98
C ILE A 408 17.18 18.46 8.85
N ALA A 409 16.06 18.79 8.21
CA ALA A 409 16.02 19.81 7.17
C ALA A 409 16.45 21.19 7.72
N GLY A 410 15.97 21.58 8.90
CA GLY A 410 16.38 22.81 9.57
C GLY A 410 17.87 22.85 9.91
N ALA A 411 18.43 21.73 10.38
CA ALA A 411 19.87 21.61 10.67
C ALA A 411 20.72 21.70 9.38
N LEU A 412 20.29 21.08 8.28
CA LEU A 412 20.96 21.18 6.99
C LEU A 412 20.94 22.61 6.44
N LEU A 413 19.79 23.30 6.49
CA LEU A 413 19.69 24.72 6.14
C LEU A 413 20.63 25.58 7.00
N GLY A 414 20.66 25.33 8.32
CA GLY A 414 21.56 26.02 9.24
C GLY A 414 23.05 25.76 8.97
N ALA A 415 23.39 24.61 8.39
CA ALA A 415 24.73 24.26 7.93
C ALA A 415 25.06 24.83 6.52
N GLY A 416 24.16 25.60 5.91
CA GLY A 416 24.37 26.25 4.62
C GLY A 416 23.98 25.42 3.39
N PHE A 417 23.28 24.28 3.57
CA PHE A 417 22.74 23.53 2.44
C PHE A 417 21.58 24.30 1.80
N THR A 418 21.51 24.29 0.47
CA THR A 418 20.39 24.88 -0.28
C THR A 418 19.20 23.92 -0.33
N ILE A 419 18.00 24.44 -0.57
CA ILE A 419 16.77 23.63 -0.69
C ILE A 419 16.93 22.50 -1.74
N PRO A 420 17.47 22.74 -2.96
CA PRO A 420 17.72 21.66 -3.91
C PRO A 420 18.69 20.60 -3.38
N GLN A 421 19.71 20.97 -2.60
CA GLN A 421 20.64 20.01 -1.99
C GLN A 421 19.95 19.16 -0.91
N ILE A 422 18.98 19.71 -0.19
CA ILE A 422 18.16 18.94 0.76
C ILE A 422 17.29 17.91 0.03
N PHE A 423 16.71 18.27 -1.13
CA PHE A 423 15.99 17.31 -1.97
C PHE A 423 16.92 16.21 -2.51
N LEU A 424 18.13 16.56 -2.96
CA LEU A 424 19.15 15.60 -3.37
C LEU A 424 19.51 14.64 -2.23
N PHE A 425 19.82 15.19 -1.05
CA PHE A 425 20.15 14.40 0.14
C PHE A 425 19.02 13.42 0.49
N THR A 426 17.77 13.91 0.46
CA THR A 426 16.58 13.09 0.74
C THR A 426 16.39 12.00 -0.30
N GLY A 427 16.60 12.29 -1.59
CA GLY A 427 16.56 11.31 -2.68
C GLY A 427 17.63 10.22 -2.54
N ILE A 428 18.87 10.60 -2.21
CA ILE A 428 19.97 9.64 -1.97
C ILE A 428 19.69 8.80 -0.71
N ALA A 429 19.25 9.43 0.37
CA ALA A 429 18.89 8.72 1.60
C ALA A 429 17.76 7.71 1.33
N ASN A 430 16.76 8.08 0.52
CA ASN A 430 15.69 7.17 0.11
C ASN A 430 16.23 5.99 -0.71
N ALA A 431 17.17 6.22 -1.63
CA ALA A 431 17.81 5.15 -2.40
C ALA A 431 18.58 4.17 -1.50
N VAL A 432 19.32 4.69 -0.51
CA VAL A 432 20.08 3.87 0.46
C VAL A 432 19.14 3.05 1.34
N VAL A 433 18.09 3.69 1.89
CA VAL A 433 17.09 3.00 2.73
C VAL A 433 16.33 1.95 1.93
N ALA A 434 15.90 2.27 0.70
CA ALA A 434 15.23 1.33 -0.18
C ALA A 434 16.13 0.13 -0.51
N PHE A 435 17.39 0.37 -0.86
CA PHE A 435 18.37 -0.69 -1.11
C PHE A 435 18.54 -1.60 0.11
N TYR A 436 18.72 -1.00 1.30
CA TYR A 436 18.83 -1.75 2.55
C TYR A 436 17.59 -2.60 2.85
N ILE A 437 16.38 -2.04 2.72
CA ILE A 437 15.12 -2.76 2.95
C ILE A 437 14.97 -3.92 1.96
N PHE A 438 15.31 -3.74 0.69
CA PHE A 438 15.20 -4.80 -0.32
C PHE A 438 16.22 -5.92 -0.12
N MET A 439 17.39 -5.62 0.45
CA MET A 439 18.32 -6.65 0.89
C MET A 439 17.83 -7.42 2.13
N LEU A 440 17.15 -6.74 3.05
CA LEU A 440 16.56 -7.37 4.24
C LEU A 440 15.32 -8.21 3.94
N VAL A 441 14.53 -7.83 2.93
CA VAL A 441 13.29 -8.49 2.52
C VAL A 441 13.29 -8.74 1.02
N PRO A 442 14.01 -9.78 0.55
CA PRO A 442 14.18 -10.06 -0.88
C PRO A 442 12.87 -10.44 -1.58
N GLU A 443 11.83 -10.76 -0.82
CA GLU A 443 10.48 -10.97 -1.33
C GLU A 443 9.97 -9.76 -2.12
N TYR A 444 10.24 -8.51 -1.68
CA TYR A 444 9.87 -7.32 -2.45
C TYR A 444 10.54 -7.31 -3.82
N LEU A 445 11.83 -7.63 -3.89
CA LEU A 445 12.58 -7.66 -5.15
C LEU A 445 12.11 -8.79 -6.06
N LEU A 446 11.88 -9.98 -5.50
CA LEU A 446 11.37 -11.13 -6.24
C LEU A 446 9.99 -10.86 -6.83
N ARG A 447 9.09 -10.30 -6.02
CA ARG A 447 7.75 -9.88 -6.45
C ARG A 447 7.80 -8.77 -7.48
N PHE A 448 8.68 -7.79 -7.33
CA PHE A 448 8.90 -6.75 -8.33
C PHE A 448 9.38 -7.33 -9.66
N VAL A 449 10.38 -8.21 -9.66
CA VAL A 449 10.87 -8.88 -10.87
C VAL A 449 9.77 -9.73 -11.50
N ALA A 450 9.05 -10.51 -10.69
CA ALA A 450 7.94 -11.33 -11.15
C ALA A 450 6.84 -10.48 -11.81
N TRP A 451 6.49 -9.37 -11.17
CA TRP A 451 5.54 -8.40 -11.67
C TRP A 451 5.99 -7.76 -12.99
N VAL A 452 7.24 -7.26 -13.06
CA VAL A 452 7.82 -6.69 -14.28
C VAL A 452 7.81 -7.69 -15.43
N LEU A 453 8.25 -8.93 -15.17
CA LEU A 453 8.25 -9.99 -16.17
C LEU A 453 6.82 -10.30 -16.65
N SER A 454 5.87 -10.42 -15.72
CA SER A 454 4.48 -10.74 -16.03
C SER A 454 3.74 -9.64 -16.81
N ARG A 455 4.24 -8.39 -16.77
CA ARG A 455 3.55 -7.22 -17.33
C ARG A 455 4.19 -6.67 -18.59
N PHE A 456 5.53 -6.59 -18.61
CA PHE A 456 6.27 -5.96 -19.69
C PHE A 456 6.95 -6.98 -20.62
N VAL A 457 7.24 -8.19 -20.12
CA VAL A 457 7.93 -9.23 -20.90
C VAL A 457 6.94 -10.26 -21.45
N TYR A 458 6.00 -10.71 -20.61
CA TYR A 458 4.97 -11.69 -20.95
C TYR A 458 3.59 -11.04 -20.95
N ARG A 459 2.72 -11.48 -21.86
CA ARG A 459 1.27 -11.23 -21.72
C ARG A 459 0.69 -12.36 -20.88
N PHE A 460 0.91 -12.27 -19.56
CA PHE A 460 0.55 -13.33 -18.61
C PHE A 460 -0.95 -13.32 -18.30
N ASP A 461 -1.68 -14.32 -18.78
CA ASP A 461 -3.11 -14.52 -18.50
C ASP A 461 -3.30 -15.56 -17.41
N ILE A 462 -4.18 -15.31 -16.44
CA ILE A 462 -4.41 -16.23 -15.32
C ILE A 462 -5.89 -16.56 -15.28
N LYS A 463 -6.22 -17.85 -15.24
CA LYS A 463 -7.58 -18.35 -15.08
C LYS A 463 -7.67 -19.24 -13.84
N GLY A 464 -8.74 -19.12 -13.07
CA GLY A 464 -8.95 -19.95 -11.89
C GLY A 464 -8.19 -19.50 -10.64
N ASP A 465 -7.67 -18.27 -10.58
CA ASP A 465 -6.85 -17.79 -9.46
C ASP A 465 -7.61 -17.78 -8.12
N GLU A 466 -8.95 -17.80 -8.16
CA GLU A 466 -9.86 -18.00 -7.03
C GLU A 466 -9.67 -19.34 -6.31
N HIS A 467 -9.12 -20.35 -6.98
CA HIS A 467 -8.83 -21.64 -6.36
C HIS A 467 -7.55 -21.63 -5.52
N ILE A 468 -6.73 -20.56 -5.57
CA ILE A 468 -5.56 -20.42 -4.71
C ILE A 468 -5.99 -19.88 -3.34
N PRO A 469 -5.83 -20.64 -2.25
CA PRO A 469 -6.29 -20.24 -0.93
C PRO A 469 -5.47 -19.07 -0.41
N VAL A 470 -6.18 -18.09 0.13
CA VAL A 470 -5.59 -16.89 0.76
C VAL A 470 -5.07 -17.18 2.17
N GLU A 471 -5.57 -18.23 2.82
CA GLU A 471 -5.23 -18.66 4.18
C GLU A 471 -5.16 -20.19 4.27
N GLY A 472 -4.48 -20.71 5.29
CA GLY A 472 -4.33 -22.16 5.52
C GLY A 472 -3.30 -22.84 4.60
N PRO A 473 -2.91 -24.09 4.92
CA PRO A 473 -1.91 -24.83 4.14
C PRO A 473 -2.48 -25.37 2.84
N ALA A 474 -1.68 -25.36 1.77
CA ALA A 474 -2.05 -25.97 0.49
C ALA A 474 -0.82 -26.44 -0.28
N VAL A 475 -0.99 -27.47 -1.12
CA VAL A 475 0.05 -27.97 -2.03
C VAL A 475 -0.30 -27.58 -3.46
N LEU A 476 0.53 -26.75 -4.08
CA LEU A 476 0.41 -26.36 -5.49
C LEU A 476 1.21 -27.34 -6.36
N VAL A 477 0.54 -27.94 -7.35
CA VAL A 477 1.15 -28.90 -8.26
C VAL A 477 1.08 -28.36 -9.68
N CYS A 478 2.23 -28.19 -10.33
CA CYS A 478 2.30 -27.60 -11.67
C CYS A 478 3.24 -28.36 -12.59
N ASN A 479 3.03 -28.24 -13.91
CA ASN A 479 3.97 -28.71 -14.92
C ASN A 479 5.25 -27.85 -14.94
N HIS A 480 6.37 -28.43 -15.40
CA HIS A 480 7.69 -27.81 -15.36
C HIS A 480 8.28 -27.59 -16.76
N VAL A 481 8.02 -26.41 -17.32
CA VAL A 481 8.34 -26.05 -18.72
C VAL A 481 9.56 -25.16 -18.83
N SER A 482 9.84 -24.32 -17.84
CA SER A 482 10.86 -23.28 -17.92
C SER A 482 11.52 -22.95 -16.57
N PHE A 483 12.68 -22.29 -16.63
CA PHE A 483 13.36 -21.76 -15.46
C PHE A 483 12.58 -20.63 -14.74
N ILE A 484 11.60 -20.02 -15.41
CA ILE A 484 10.79 -18.93 -14.85
C ILE A 484 9.45 -19.40 -14.25
N ASP A 485 9.17 -20.70 -14.26
CA ASP A 485 7.89 -21.26 -13.79
C ASP A 485 7.58 -20.82 -12.35
N ALA A 486 8.55 -20.98 -11.44
CA ALA A 486 8.41 -20.56 -10.04
C ALA A 486 8.12 -19.05 -9.92
N VAL A 487 8.73 -18.22 -10.78
CA VAL A 487 8.52 -16.77 -10.79
C VAL A 487 7.10 -16.41 -11.24
N LEU A 488 6.57 -17.11 -12.24
CA LEU A 488 5.19 -16.91 -12.72
C LEU A 488 4.15 -17.41 -11.71
N LEU A 489 4.40 -18.53 -11.03
CA LEU A 489 3.57 -18.98 -9.92
C LEU A 489 3.57 -17.97 -8.78
N MET A 490 4.73 -17.38 -8.44
CA MET A 490 4.81 -16.30 -7.45
C MET A 490 4.00 -15.07 -7.87
N ALA A 491 4.04 -14.69 -9.15
CA ALA A 491 3.28 -13.56 -9.68
C ALA A 491 1.76 -13.79 -9.64
N ALA A 492 1.31 -15.04 -9.72
CA ALA A 492 -0.11 -15.39 -9.72
C ALA A 492 -0.69 -15.58 -8.31
N SER A 493 0.13 -15.96 -7.33
CA SER A 493 -0.35 -16.29 -6.00
C SER A 493 -0.54 -15.05 -5.11
N PRO A 494 -1.67 -14.95 -4.38
CA PRO A 494 -1.95 -13.84 -3.47
C PRO A 494 -1.07 -13.87 -2.20
N ARG A 495 -0.35 -14.96 -1.94
CA ARG A 495 0.53 -15.14 -0.78
C ARG A 495 1.85 -15.85 -1.14
N PRO A 496 2.89 -15.78 -0.29
CA PRO A 496 4.19 -16.38 -0.57
C PRO A 496 4.07 -17.90 -0.81
N ILE A 497 4.86 -18.42 -1.75
CA ILE A 497 4.95 -19.85 -2.06
C ILE A 497 6.35 -20.33 -1.69
N ARG A 498 6.44 -21.46 -1.00
CA ARG A 498 7.70 -22.19 -0.76
C ARG A 498 7.88 -23.23 -1.86
N PHE A 499 8.96 -23.13 -2.61
CA PHE A 499 9.24 -24.06 -3.70
C PHE A 499 10.21 -25.14 -3.25
N ILE A 500 9.96 -26.38 -3.65
CA ILE A 500 10.96 -27.44 -3.64
C ILE A 500 11.81 -27.29 -4.91
N MET A 501 13.13 -27.14 -4.75
CA MET A 501 14.05 -26.79 -5.84
C MET A 501 15.32 -27.63 -5.80
N ASP A 502 15.89 -27.92 -6.97
CA ASP A 502 17.15 -28.68 -7.08
C ASP A 502 18.29 -28.00 -6.30
N HIS A 503 18.97 -28.76 -5.44
CA HIS A 503 20.05 -28.29 -4.59
C HIS A 503 21.22 -27.62 -5.35
N ARG A 504 21.43 -27.93 -6.64
CA ARG A 504 22.50 -27.37 -7.47
C ARG A 504 22.23 -25.89 -7.81
N ILE A 505 20.97 -25.47 -7.87
CA ILE A 505 20.61 -24.05 -8.08
C ILE A 505 21.16 -23.19 -6.94
N PHE A 506 21.23 -23.73 -5.73
CA PHE A 506 21.74 -23.06 -4.55
C PHE A 506 23.26 -22.84 -4.57
N LYS A 507 23.98 -23.45 -5.51
CA LYS A 507 25.43 -23.26 -5.72
C LYS A 507 25.73 -22.10 -6.68
N VAL A 508 24.74 -21.62 -7.43
CA VAL A 508 24.91 -20.48 -8.35
C VAL A 508 25.02 -19.17 -7.55
N PRO A 509 26.07 -18.36 -7.74
CA PRO A 509 26.21 -17.08 -7.04
C PRO A 509 25.01 -16.16 -7.30
N VAL A 510 24.62 -15.36 -6.31
CA VAL A 510 23.43 -14.47 -6.32
C VAL A 510 22.10 -15.23 -6.36
N LEU A 511 21.88 -16.11 -7.33
CA LEU A 511 20.63 -16.87 -7.50
C LEU A 511 20.39 -17.82 -6.32
N GLY A 512 21.43 -18.54 -5.90
CA GLY A 512 21.36 -19.41 -4.72
C GLY A 512 21.16 -18.62 -3.42
N TRP A 513 21.71 -17.41 -3.32
CA TRP A 513 21.48 -16.52 -2.17
C TRP A 513 20.01 -16.03 -2.14
N LEU A 514 19.47 -15.63 -3.29
CA LEU A 514 18.10 -15.17 -3.46
C LEU A 514 17.06 -16.26 -3.10
N PHE A 515 17.26 -17.50 -3.58
CA PHE A 515 16.35 -18.60 -3.25
C PHE A 515 16.46 -19.08 -1.79
N LYS A 516 17.64 -18.98 -1.16
CA LYS A 516 17.76 -19.20 0.31
C LYS A 516 16.92 -18.19 1.08
N LEU A 517 16.95 -16.93 0.67
CA LEU A 517 16.15 -15.88 1.31
C LEU A 517 14.64 -16.04 1.10
N ALA A 518 14.23 -16.55 -0.07
CA ALA A 518 12.85 -16.94 -0.34
C ALA A 518 12.40 -18.18 0.48
N LYS A 519 13.29 -18.76 1.30
CA LYS A 519 13.15 -20.05 1.99
C LYS A 519 12.73 -21.18 1.05
N ALA A 520 13.26 -21.21 -0.16
CA ALA A 520 13.10 -22.36 -1.04
C ALA A 520 13.76 -23.60 -0.39
N ILE A 521 13.16 -24.77 -0.61
CA ILE A 521 13.59 -26.02 0.00
C ILE A 521 14.52 -26.75 -0.99
N PRO A 522 15.83 -26.84 -0.72
CA PRO A 522 16.73 -27.61 -1.57
C PRO A 522 16.39 -29.10 -1.46
N ILE A 523 16.29 -29.78 -2.59
CA ILE A 523 16.14 -31.23 -2.68
C ILE A 523 17.25 -31.82 -3.56
N ALA A 524 17.79 -32.96 -3.12
CA ALA A 524 18.69 -33.78 -3.90
C ALA A 524 17.98 -35.11 -4.26
N PRO A 525 18.34 -35.76 -5.38
CA PRO A 525 17.86 -37.09 -5.68
C PRO A 525 18.16 -38.06 -4.52
N GLN A 526 17.22 -38.94 -4.17
CA GLN A 526 17.40 -39.90 -3.06
C GLN A 526 18.65 -40.78 -3.23
N LYS A 527 19.01 -41.11 -4.47
CA LYS A 527 20.23 -41.88 -4.79
C LYS A 527 21.53 -41.10 -4.58
N GLU A 528 21.49 -39.77 -4.67
CA GLU A 528 22.65 -38.90 -4.52
C GLU A 528 22.88 -38.55 -3.04
N ASP A 529 21.81 -38.15 -2.33
CA ASP A 529 21.86 -37.78 -0.92
C ASP A 529 20.53 -38.11 -0.22
N PRO A 530 20.41 -39.30 0.41
CA PRO A 530 19.21 -39.71 1.13
C PRO A 530 18.84 -38.77 2.29
N ALA A 531 19.83 -38.20 2.97
CA ALA A 531 19.61 -37.33 4.12
C ALA A 531 19.03 -35.98 3.69
N ALA A 532 19.57 -35.38 2.62
CA ALA A 532 19.02 -34.16 2.04
C ALA A 532 17.62 -34.38 1.44
N TYR A 533 17.37 -35.56 0.87
CA TYR A 533 16.03 -35.94 0.40
C TYR A 533 15.02 -35.94 1.55
N GLU A 534 15.26 -36.69 2.64
CA GLU A 534 14.36 -36.72 3.80
C GLU A 534 14.21 -35.35 4.48
N ALA A 535 15.30 -34.58 4.60
CA ALA A 535 15.26 -33.23 5.15
C ALA A 535 14.37 -32.27 4.33
N ALA A 536 14.30 -32.45 3.01
CA ALA A 536 13.43 -31.65 2.15
C ALA A 536 11.95 -31.95 2.44
N PHE A 537 11.57 -33.21 2.62
CA PHE A 537 10.19 -33.60 2.99
C PHE A 537 9.82 -33.11 4.39
N ALA A 538 10.73 -33.21 5.36
CA ALA A 538 10.50 -32.68 6.71
C ALA A 538 10.28 -31.17 6.70
N LYS A 539 11.06 -30.42 5.91
CA LYS A 539 10.85 -28.97 5.70
C LYS A 539 9.54 -28.68 4.99
N ALA A 540 9.18 -29.45 3.96
CA ALA A 540 7.92 -29.30 3.25
C ALA A 540 6.71 -29.48 4.17
N LEU A 541 6.77 -30.47 5.07
CA LEU A 541 5.76 -30.66 6.10
C LEU A 541 5.73 -29.50 7.11
N GLY A 542 6.90 -28.99 7.51
CA GLY A 542 6.99 -27.77 8.34
C GLY A 542 6.29 -26.56 7.72
N VAL A 543 6.44 -26.35 6.41
CA VAL A 543 5.71 -25.29 5.67
C VAL A 543 4.20 -25.45 5.80
N LEU A 544 3.69 -26.68 5.67
CA LEU A 544 2.26 -26.96 5.81
C LEU A 544 1.78 -26.78 7.27
N ARG A 545 2.59 -27.10 8.27
CA ARG A 545 2.27 -26.80 9.68
C ARG A 545 2.19 -25.30 9.97
N GLU A 546 3.05 -24.52 9.32
CA GLU A 546 3.01 -23.05 9.37
C GLU A 546 1.80 -22.47 8.60
N GLY A 547 1.02 -23.32 7.93
CA GLY A 547 -0.14 -22.91 7.15
C GLY A 547 0.22 -22.24 5.82
N ASP A 548 1.45 -22.45 5.32
CA ASP A 548 1.99 -21.83 4.10
C ASP A 548 1.72 -22.65 2.82
N LEU A 549 1.83 -21.99 1.66
CA LEU A 549 1.71 -22.65 0.36
C LEU A 549 3.02 -23.35 0.00
N LEU A 550 2.94 -24.63 -0.34
CA LEU A 550 4.06 -25.42 -0.83
C LEU A 550 3.86 -25.72 -2.32
N ALA A 551 4.78 -25.32 -3.18
CA ALA A 551 4.76 -25.69 -4.60
C ALA A 551 5.77 -26.79 -4.91
N ILE A 552 5.31 -27.78 -5.68
CA ILE A 552 6.11 -28.89 -6.17
C ILE A 552 5.83 -29.12 -7.66
N PHE A 553 6.90 -29.34 -8.42
CA PHE A 553 6.86 -29.75 -9.81
C PHE A 553 7.09 -31.27 -9.89
N PRO A 554 6.04 -32.11 -9.96
CA PRO A 554 6.15 -33.56 -9.78
C PRO A 554 6.85 -34.29 -10.94
N GLU A 555 7.12 -33.62 -12.06
CA GLU A 555 7.98 -34.13 -13.15
C GLU A 555 9.43 -34.32 -12.67
N GLY A 556 9.87 -33.51 -11.71
CA GLY A 556 11.21 -33.57 -11.09
C GLY A 556 12.35 -33.08 -11.98
N ALA A 557 12.09 -32.67 -13.22
CA ALA A 557 13.02 -31.97 -14.09
C ALA A 557 12.25 -31.09 -15.07
N ILE A 558 12.88 -30.02 -15.56
CA ILE A 558 12.33 -29.20 -16.65
C ILE A 558 12.24 -30.06 -17.91
N THR A 559 11.07 -30.06 -18.54
CA THR A 559 10.78 -30.81 -19.77
C THR A 559 11.80 -30.51 -20.89
N ARG A 560 12.08 -31.52 -21.72
CA ARG A 560 13.03 -31.44 -22.84
C ARG A 560 12.36 -31.35 -24.21
N ASP A 561 11.08 -31.71 -24.28
CA ASP A 561 10.28 -31.77 -25.51
C ASP A 561 9.03 -30.87 -25.45
N GLY A 562 8.72 -30.30 -24.28
CA GLY A 562 7.55 -29.45 -24.07
C GLY A 562 6.28 -30.22 -23.73
N ALA A 563 6.35 -31.55 -23.71
CA ALA A 563 5.25 -32.41 -23.27
C ALA A 563 5.24 -32.56 -21.74
N LEU A 564 4.06 -32.83 -21.19
CA LEU A 564 3.84 -33.13 -19.79
C LEU A 564 4.44 -34.50 -19.44
N GLN A 565 5.42 -34.53 -18.54
CA GLN A 565 6.07 -35.76 -18.13
C GLN A 565 5.29 -36.51 -17.03
N PRO A 566 5.56 -37.82 -16.81
CA PRO A 566 4.96 -38.59 -15.73
C PRO A 566 5.22 -37.97 -14.34
N PHE A 567 4.17 -37.90 -13.52
CA PHE A 567 4.27 -37.34 -12.17
C PHE A 567 4.83 -38.36 -11.19
N LYS A 568 5.79 -37.93 -10.34
CA LYS A 568 6.40 -38.77 -9.31
C LYS A 568 5.61 -38.71 -7.99
N GLY A 569 5.73 -39.77 -7.19
CA GLY A 569 5.04 -39.93 -5.89
C GLY A 569 5.48 -38.98 -4.76
N GLY A 570 6.33 -37.98 -5.02
CA GLY A 570 6.75 -37.02 -3.99
C GLY A 570 5.57 -36.24 -3.38
N VAL A 571 4.57 -35.89 -4.19
CA VAL A 571 3.35 -35.20 -3.72
C VAL A 571 2.58 -36.07 -2.72
N MET A 572 2.42 -37.36 -3.02
CA MET A 572 1.76 -38.33 -2.12
C MET A 572 2.46 -38.37 -0.76
N LYS A 573 3.78 -38.53 -0.76
CA LYS A 573 4.57 -38.59 0.49
C LYS A 573 4.33 -37.36 1.36
N ILE A 574 4.26 -36.16 0.77
CA ILE A 574 4.00 -34.91 1.51
C ILE A 574 2.58 -34.91 2.08
N VAL A 575 1.58 -35.21 1.25
CA VAL A 575 0.16 -35.18 1.65
C VAL A 575 -0.14 -36.24 2.72
N ASP A 576 0.36 -37.46 2.55
CA ASP A 576 0.16 -38.54 3.51
C ASP A 576 0.82 -38.23 4.85
N SER A 577 2.03 -37.65 4.83
CA SER A 577 2.71 -37.22 6.05
C SER A 577 1.97 -36.09 6.76
N ALA A 578 1.38 -35.15 6.01
CA ALA A 578 0.55 -34.09 6.57
C ALA A 578 -0.72 -34.64 7.21
N ARG A 579 -1.41 -35.57 6.54
CA ARG A 579 -2.60 -36.25 7.07
C ARG A 579 -2.32 -37.06 8.33
N ALA A 580 -1.16 -37.72 8.39
CA ALA A 580 -0.74 -38.44 9.59
C ALA A 580 -0.58 -37.51 10.82
N GLU A 581 -0.36 -36.21 10.61
CA GLU A 581 -0.26 -35.19 11.65
C GLU A 581 -1.57 -34.40 11.88
N GLY A 582 -2.67 -34.84 11.25
CA GLY A 582 -3.97 -34.18 11.36
C GLY A 582 -4.14 -32.94 10.48
N LEU A 583 -3.23 -32.70 9.53
CA LEU A 583 -3.38 -31.64 8.52
C LEU A 583 -4.08 -32.19 7.28
N GLU A 584 -5.03 -31.42 6.73
CA GLU A 584 -5.72 -31.77 5.48
C GLU A 584 -5.47 -30.71 4.40
N PRO A 585 -4.23 -30.59 3.87
CA PRO A 585 -3.89 -29.55 2.90
C PRO A 585 -4.47 -29.89 1.52
N PRO A 586 -5.39 -29.09 0.94
CA PRO A 586 -5.88 -29.31 -0.41
C PRO A 586 -4.74 -29.24 -1.43
N VAL A 587 -4.85 -30.07 -2.47
CA VAL A 587 -3.87 -30.10 -3.58
C VAL A 587 -4.46 -29.39 -4.79
N ILE A 588 -3.80 -28.33 -5.25
CA ILE A 588 -4.31 -27.45 -6.31
C ILE A 588 -3.52 -27.73 -7.60
N PRO A 589 -4.13 -28.37 -8.60
CA PRO A 589 -3.49 -28.60 -9.89
C PRO A 589 -3.44 -27.30 -10.70
N MET A 590 -2.29 -27.04 -11.31
CA MET A 590 -2.01 -25.85 -12.10
C MET A 590 -1.32 -26.23 -13.40
N ALA A 591 -1.61 -25.49 -14.48
CA ALA A 591 -0.92 -25.66 -15.75
C ALA A 591 -0.41 -24.33 -16.30
N LEU A 592 0.90 -24.26 -16.48
CA LEU A 592 1.58 -23.24 -17.25
C LEU A 592 1.49 -23.56 -18.74
N THR A 593 0.85 -22.67 -19.50
CA THR A 593 0.62 -22.80 -20.94
C THR A 593 1.47 -21.82 -21.75
N ASN A 594 1.83 -22.21 -22.97
CA ASN A 594 2.54 -21.38 -23.95
C ASN A 594 3.96 -20.91 -23.53
N LEU A 595 4.54 -21.48 -22.46
CA LEU A 595 5.94 -21.23 -22.05
C LEU A 595 6.98 -21.94 -22.92
N TRP A 596 6.61 -23.04 -23.57
CA TRP A 596 7.46 -23.75 -24.51
C TRP A 596 7.68 -22.90 -25.77
N GLY A 597 8.95 -22.72 -26.16
CA GLY A 597 9.35 -21.79 -27.22
C GLY A 597 9.65 -20.36 -26.75
N SER A 598 9.60 -20.09 -25.44
CA SER A 598 10.14 -18.85 -24.84
C SER A 598 11.67 -18.91 -24.70
N PHE A 599 12.31 -17.75 -24.54
CA PHE A 599 13.77 -17.65 -24.34
C PHE A 599 14.30 -18.54 -23.20
N PHE A 600 13.50 -18.81 -22.17
CA PHE A 600 13.88 -19.61 -21.01
C PHE A 600 13.48 -21.09 -21.12
N SER A 601 12.94 -21.53 -22.26
CA SER A 601 12.63 -22.94 -22.54
C SER A 601 13.79 -23.62 -23.27
N ARG A 602 13.93 -24.95 -23.13
CA ARG A 602 15.01 -25.74 -23.75
C ARG A 602 14.74 -26.12 -25.21
N ILE A 603 14.07 -25.26 -25.98
CA ILE A 603 13.62 -25.59 -27.34
C ILE A 603 14.78 -25.69 -28.35
N GLU A 604 15.93 -25.07 -28.08
CA GLU A 604 17.03 -25.02 -29.04
C GLU A 604 18.00 -26.17 -28.83
N LEU A 605 18.49 -26.76 -29.92
CA LEU A 605 19.51 -27.79 -29.89
C LEU A 605 20.87 -27.16 -30.23
N ARG A 606 21.83 -27.20 -29.31
CA ARG A 606 23.25 -26.89 -29.60
C ARG A 606 24.06 -28.17 -29.46
N GLY A 607 24.62 -28.64 -30.56
CA GLY A 607 25.40 -29.89 -30.57
C GLY A 607 24.57 -31.13 -30.20
N GLY A 608 23.25 -31.12 -30.45
CA GLY A 608 22.35 -32.23 -30.13
C GLY A 608 21.72 -32.19 -28.73
N GLU A 609 22.11 -31.25 -27.86
CA GLU A 609 21.55 -31.10 -26.51
C GLU A 609 20.54 -29.93 -26.42
N PRO A 610 19.38 -30.11 -25.74
CA PRO A 610 18.41 -29.06 -25.48
C PRO A 610 18.96 -27.97 -24.57
N VAL A 611 19.13 -26.76 -25.09
CA VAL A 611 19.64 -25.56 -24.40
C VAL A 611 18.59 -24.47 -24.33
N ALA A 612 18.56 -23.76 -23.20
CA ALA A 612 17.76 -22.54 -23.01
C ALA A 612 18.64 -21.29 -23.19
N MET A 613 18.01 -20.12 -23.29
CA MET A 613 18.65 -18.79 -23.35
C MET A 613 19.55 -18.57 -24.58
N VAL A 614 19.12 -19.02 -25.76
CA VAL A 614 19.92 -18.91 -26.98
C VAL A 614 19.60 -17.63 -27.76
N LYS A 615 20.63 -17.07 -28.42
CA LYS A 615 20.53 -15.90 -29.31
C LYS A 615 20.65 -16.35 -30.78
N PRO A 616 19.92 -15.74 -31.73
CA PRO A 616 19.01 -14.60 -31.57
C PRO A 616 17.61 -15.01 -31.07
N PHE A 617 16.89 -14.08 -30.43
CA PHE A 617 15.55 -14.34 -29.87
C PHE A 617 14.55 -14.77 -30.95
N ARG A 618 14.06 -16.01 -30.92
CA ARG A 618 13.05 -16.49 -31.88
C ARG A 618 11.64 -15.90 -31.68
N ARG A 619 11.25 -15.57 -30.45
CA ARG A 619 10.00 -14.87 -30.12
C ARG A 619 10.32 -13.49 -29.57
N GLY A 620 9.68 -12.46 -30.12
CA GLY A 620 9.81 -11.08 -29.65
C GLY A 620 9.30 -10.90 -28.21
N PHE A 621 9.53 -9.71 -27.66
CA PHE A 621 8.86 -9.26 -26.43
C PHE A 621 7.33 -9.48 -26.55
N PHE A 622 6.63 -9.80 -25.44
CA PHE A 622 5.19 -10.09 -25.37
C PHE A 622 4.70 -11.48 -25.80
N SER A 623 5.46 -12.54 -25.52
CA SER A 623 4.92 -13.91 -25.67
C SER A 623 3.69 -14.10 -24.75
N ARG A 624 2.60 -14.63 -25.31
CA ARG A 624 1.41 -15.00 -24.52
C ARG A 624 1.77 -16.21 -23.67
N VAL A 625 1.66 -16.07 -22.36
CA VAL A 625 1.90 -17.15 -21.39
C VAL A 625 0.66 -17.21 -20.51
N GLY A 626 0.18 -18.41 -20.21
CA GLY A 626 -1.01 -18.57 -19.38
C GLY A 626 -0.72 -19.40 -18.14
N LEU A 627 -1.47 -19.16 -17.06
CA LEU A 627 -1.57 -20.06 -15.93
C LEU A 627 -3.05 -20.42 -15.72
N ASN A 628 -3.38 -21.69 -15.84
CA ASN A 628 -4.71 -22.21 -15.55
C ASN A 628 -4.66 -22.95 -14.21
N VAL A 629 -5.49 -22.54 -13.27
CA VAL A 629 -5.57 -23.11 -11.93
C VAL A 629 -6.89 -23.87 -11.81
N GLY A 630 -6.80 -25.16 -11.50
CA GLY A 630 -7.95 -26.04 -11.36
C GLY A 630 -8.53 -26.05 -9.94
N ALA A 631 -9.72 -26.64 -9.82
CA ALA A 631 -10.36 -26.86 -8.54
C ALA A 631 -9.49 -27.72 -7.59
N PRO A 632 -9.52 -27.44 -6.28
CA PRO A 632 -8.75 -28.19 -5.29
C PRO A 632 -9.16 -29.66 -5.25
N VAL A 633 -8.17 -30.54 -5.15
CA VAL A 633 -8.33 -31.98 -4.95
C VAL A 633 -8.21 -32.29 -3.46
N ALA A 634 -9.15 -33.07 -2.93
CA ALA A 634 -9.14 -33.48 -1.54
C ALA A 634 -7.91 -34.35 -1.23
N PRO A 635 -7.27 -34.21 -0.05
CA PRO A 635 -6.06 -34.96 0.32
C PRO A 635 -6.21 -36.49 0.18
N ALA A 636 -7.41 -37.03 0.42
CA ALA A 636 -7.69 -38.46 0.32
C ALA A 636 -7.76 -39.00 -1.12
N GLU A 637 -7.97 -38.13 -2.10
CA GLU A 637 -8.13 -38.49 -3.51
C GLU A 637 -6.84 -38.33 -4.31
N VAL A 638 -5.82 -37.72 -3.72
CA VAL A 638 -4.55 -37.43 -4.39
C VAL A 638 -3.93 -38.72 -4.90
N ARG A 639 -3.61 -38.75 -6.20
CA ARG A 639 -2.82 -39.79 -6.88
C ARG A 639 -2.00 -39.14 -7.98
N PRO A 640 -0.75 -39.56 -8.24
CA PRO A 640 0.07 -38.97 -9.30
C PRO A 640 -0.62 -38.94 -10.66
N GLU A 641 -1.32 -40.03 -11.02
CA GLU A 641 -2.02 -40.18 -12.29
C GLU A 641 -3.22 -39.21 -12.39
N LEU A 642 -3.98 -39.06 -11.30
CA LEU A 642 -5.09 -38.11 -11.23
C LEU A 642 -4.59 -36.67 -11.38
N LEU A 643 -3.51 -36.31 -10.66
CA LEU A 643 -2.91 -34.99 -10.75
C LEU A 643 -2.36 -34.71 -12.16
N GLN A 644 -1.71 -35.69 -12.79
CA GLN A 644 -1.23 -35.57 -14.15
C GLN A 644 -2.39 -35.36 -15.14
N GLN A 645 -3.49 -36.10 -14.98
CA GLN A 645 -4.70 -35.94 -15.80
C GLN A 645 -5.31 -34.55 -15.61
N ARG A 646 -5.45 -34.07 -14.36
CA ARG A 646 -6.00 -32.75 -14.04
C ARG A 646 -5.13 -31.63 -14.63
N VAL A 647 -3.80 -31.69 -14.43
CA VAL A 647 -2.87 -30.71 -15.01
C VAL A 647 -2.87 -30.78 -16.55
N GLY A 648 -2.95 -31.97 -17.13
CA GLY A 648 -3.07 -32.16 -18.57
C GLY A 648 -4.33 -31.52 -19.16
N GLY A 649 -5.48 -31.66 -18.50
CA GLY A 649 -6.72 -31.00 -18.90
C GLY A 649 -6.64 -29.48 -18.84
N LEU A 650 -5.84 -28.93 -17.93
CA LEU A 650 -5.62 -27.48 -17.82
C LEU A 650 -4.65 -26.93 -18.89
N LEU A 651 -3.88 -27.77 -19.60
CA LEU A 651 -2.98 -27.31 -20.67
C LEU A 651 -3.73 -26.90 -21.94
N ASN A 652 -4.89 -27.51 -22.21
CA ASN A 652 -5.78 -27.23 -23.33
C ASN A 652 -7.22 -27.07 -22.82
N PRO A 653 -7.54 -25.95 -22.15
CA PRO A 653 -8.80 -25.74 -21.45
C PRO A 653 -10.02 -25.59 -22.36
#